data_AF-A0A2G6EN30-F1
#
_entry.id   AF-A0A2G6EN30-F1
#
_cell.length_a   1.000
_cell.length_b   1.000
_cell.length_c   1.000
_cell.angle_alpha   90.00
_cell.angle_beta   90.00
_cell.angle_gamma   90.00
#
_symmetry.space_group_name_H-M   'P 1'
#
loop_
_entity.id
_entity.type
_entity.pdbx_description
1 polymer ?
#
loop_
_entity_poly.entity_id
_entity_poly.type
_entity_poly.pdbx_seq_one_letter_code
_entity_poly.pdbx_strand_id
1 'polypeptide(L)'
;MKRMLINATQKEELRVALVDGQRLYDLDIETISSKEKKSNIYKGKITRVEPSLEAAFVDYGAERHGFLPIKEITKEYFSGSTAVGDNGKPDYKKLIREGQTVMVQVEKEERGNKGAALTTYIGLAGRYLVCMPNNPRGGGVSRRVQGSERRELRDALDQVNVPDEVGVIIRTAGVGRSAEELQWDLDYQLQVWKAIQDAYADCQVGQLLYQESNIIVRALRDYFRDDIAKIVIDDEATYKNAHVFMSLVMPDKLKRLEFYQEEKPLFTYSQIEAQIDSAYGRTVRLPSGGELVIDYTEAMVSIDINSARSTKGGDVEETALHTNLEAAEEVARQLRLRDIGGLIVIDFIDMYEAKHRRQVEEKIRDAIRIDRARVQLARISKFGLLEMSRQRLRPSIDEASHKVCPRCKGQGSIRSTQSVALSVLRLIEEEANKETTAKVVAQLPMKVATFLSNEKRAAIALIEANNNVSVVLVSNDTLQTPNYDIQRIRKGDESTEGVLSYKLARDFNSEDYLDDTTDSVDWHTQQEAAVSDLVPSAPPPKPKTSFFKLVKRVLGFVGNDNEAAAEPTEPVKKSTAKSNQGGRNNEGGNNKSQRNRNNNGGNNNQRKRKKAFEDNRSSNGNNKKNRDNRDNRNDEPTNIEATGMAENDKSSDNKQDNRNKRRDERSDNRNDNRNNNRDHDAKPQREKPAPRSTPKPFVNAYATDKSKLHNGRPISEAAERGAGKADYQGSDSAKPSAAAPSSVESSSVEPAENKRSNKKRSDKSQYKNGERVYVPKAVADAVPALAMSDNLTMPEPEMETPVEASEPVELLNSEGAAEPTTTETPVSTADDVAHSDEATHAEQTAASPVAEQPVTSTVVAARDNPIAQLSAFGQSIWYDNISREMLESGELQRLIDEDDLRGVTSNPAIFEKALSSDHPSYLAFLDSIKDKVETPTAAFFELAVRDIKEACITMKPTYDNTNGTDGMVSLEVSPHLAHDAEKTIDEALILNHKLNSPNAMIKVPGTTAGLVAIEQLTYLGVNINVTLLFSVPRYIEVFQAYMRGLQRRAEMGLPVAHIRSVASFFISRIDAAADTILQKTQPELQGKVAIANAKLAYDAYLNLLESEQWQRLMAVGAVPQRLLWASTGTKNPSYSDVLYIESLIGQDTVNTVPPATYDAFRDHGQIANTLTEGVDEAKAIIESLPEYGVDLDLITQTLERDGIVAFEEAFEGLLSVIDGKMSNT
;
A
#
# COMPACT_ATOMS: atom_id res chain seq x y z
N MET A 1 -5.76 22.90 -20.01
CA MET A 1 -5.47 23.95 -19.01
C MET A 1 -4.77 23.28 -17.84
N LYS A 2 -3.65 23.84 -17.38
CA LYS A 2 -2.84 23.23 -16.32
C LYS A 2 -3.42 23.45 -14.93
N ARG A 3 -3.42 22.37 -14.14
CA ARG A 3 -3.85 22.32 -12.74
C ARG A 3 -2.80 21.59 -11.91
N MET A 4 -2.64 22.03 -10.67
CA MET A 4 -2.00 21.28 -9.60
C MET A 4 -3.13 20.70 -8.75
N LEU A 5 -3.11 19.39 -8.52
CA LEU A 5 -4.07 18.69 -7.69
C LEU A 5 -3.29 18.08 -6.51
N ILE A 6 -3.74 18.31 -5.29
CA ILE A 6 -3.15 17.75 -4.07
C ILE A 6 -4.22 16.87 -3.43
N ASN A 7 -3.95 15.57 -3.38
CA ASN A 7 -4.74 14.59 -2.67
C ASN A 7 -4.05 14.29 -1.33
N ALA A 8 -4.74 14.62 -0.25
CA ALA A 8 -4.23 14.52 1.13
C ALA A 8 -5.32 14.00 2.10
N THR A 9 -6.33 13.32 1.55
CA THR A 9 -7.42 12.68 2.33
C THR A 9 -6.91 11.52 3.19
N GLN A 10 -5.96 10.74 2.65
CA GLN A 10 -5.21 9.73 3.39
C GLN A 10 -3.97 10.40 4.01
N LYS A 11 -3.58 10.01 5.22
CA LYS A 11 -2.41 10.59 5.93
C LYS A 11 -1.14 9.80 5.63
N GLU A 12 -1.31 8.56 5.20
CA GLU A 12 -0.33 7.51 4.96
C GLU A 12 0.44 7.80 3.66
N GLU A 13 -0.23 8.43 2.69
CA GLU A 13 0.27 8.81 1.37
C GLU A 13 -0.29 10.19 0.95
N LEU A 14 0.59 11.19 0.80
CA LEU A 14 0.23 12.50 0.25
C LEU A 14 0.69 12.61 -1.21
N ARG A 15 -0.26 12.83 -2.12
CA ARG A 15 -0.03 12.79 -3.57
C ARG A 15 -0.23 14.16 -4.22
N VAL A 16 0.75 14.62 -5.00
CA VAL A 16 0.65 15.86 -5.79
C VAL A 16 0.76 15.56 -7.28
N ALA A 17 -0.32 15.79 -8.01
CA ALA A 17 -0.42 15.55 -9.45
C ALA A 17 -0.39 16.87 -10.24
N LEU A 18 0.43 16.93 -11.29
CA LEU A 18 0.40 18.01 -12.29
C LEU A 18 -0.29 17.53 -13.57
N VAL A 19 -1.40 18.19 -13.92
CA VAL A 19 -2.31 17.76 -14.99
C VAL A 19 -2.51 18.89 -16.00
N ASP A 20 -2.52 18.59 -17.30
CA ASP A 20 -3.00 19.52 -18.33
C ASP A 20 -4.28 18.99 -18.98
N GLY A 21 -5.40 19.68 -18.74
CA GLY A 21 -6.73 19.13 -19.05
C GLY A 21 -7.01 17.93 -18.16
N GLN A 22 -6.84 16.72 -18.72
CA GLN A 22 -6.94 15.43 -18.03
C GLN A 22 -5.67 14.57 -18.18
N ARG A 23 -4.62 15.03 -18.89
CA ARG A 23 -3.37 14.26 -19.04
C ARG A 23 -2.43 14.57 -17.87
N LEU A 24 -2.16 13.55 -17.04
CA LEU A 24 -1.16 13.59 -15.97
C LEU A 24 0.25 13.65 -16.58
N TYR A 25 1.07 14.64 -16.22
CA TYR A 25 2.39 14.85 -16.84
C TYR A 25 3.56 14.91 -15.86
N ASP A 26 3.31 15.11 -14.57
CA ASP A 26 4.27 15.01 -13.47
C ASP A 26 3.49 14.53 -12.22
N LEU A 27 4.16 13.78 -11.35
CA LEU A 27 3.60 13.21 -10.12
C LEU A 27 4.65 13.29 -9.01
N ASP A 28 4.17 13.32 -7.78
CA ASP A 28 4.96 13.42 -6.56
C ASP A 28 4.18 12.73 -5.44
N ILE A 29 4.84 11.89 -4.65
CA ILE A 29 4.22 11.05 -3.62
C ILE A 29 5.17 11.04 -2.42
N GLU A 30 4.65 11.31 -1.22
CA GLU A 30 5.37 11.18 0.04
C GLU A 30 4.53 10.33 1.01
N THR A 31 5.10 9.24 1.51
CA THR A 31 4.47 8.36 2.50
C THR A 31 5.05 8.60 3.90
N ILE A 32 4.34 8.14 4.95
CA ILE A 32 4.82 8.25 6.35
C ILE A 32 6.20 7.58 6.53
N SER A 33 6.41 6.43 5.90
CA SER A 33 7.68 5.66 5.94
C SER A 33 8.79 6.25 5.08
N SER A 34 8.46 6.97 4.00
CA SER A 34 9.43 7.54 3.04
C SER A 34 9.49 9.07 3.08
N LYS A 35 9.25 9.69 4.25
CA LYS A 35 9.50 11.13 4.47
C LYS A 35 10.94 11.48 4.08
N GLU A 36 11.11 12.42 3.16
CA GLU A 36 12.44 12.72 2.64
C GLU A 36 13.37 13.29 3.73
N LYS A 37 14.57 12.72 3.83
CA LYS A 37 15.65 13.21 4.70
C LYS A 37 16.50 14.26 3.97
N LYS A 38 16.33 14.41 2.66
CA LYS A 38 17.02 15.38 1.82
C LYS A 38 16.76 16.84 2.24
N SER A 39 17.80 17.66 2.16
CA SER A 39 17.83 19.06 2.62
C SER A 39 17.63 19.30 4.13
N ASN A 40 17.28 18.28 4.92
CA ASN A 40 17.28 18.36 6.38
C ASN A 40 18.69 18.70 6.91
N ILE A 41 18.73 19.40 8.04
CA ILE A 41 19.96 19.87 8.68
C ILE A 41 20.07 19.26 10.08
N TYR A 42 21.23 18.68 10.40
CA TYR A 42 21.49 17.94 11.64
C TYR A 42 22.76 18.45 12.36
N LYS A 43 22.81 18.27 13.68
CA LYS A 43 24.01 18.51 14.50
C LYS A 43 24.87 17.25 14.53
N GLY A 44 25.65 17.05 13.47
CA GLY A 44 26.50 15.88 13.29
C GLY A 44 27.80 15.92 14.11
N LYS A 45 28.44 14.76 14.25
CA LYS A 45 29.76 14.57 14.87
C LYS A 45 30.63 13.67 13.99
N ILE A 46 31.85 14.11 13.71
CA ILE A 46 32.80 13.36 12.88
C ILE A 46 33.26 12.12 13.64
N THR A 47 32.99 10.93 13.09
CA THR A 47 33.35 9.64 13.71
C THR A 47 34.72 9.16 13.26
N ARG A 48 35.08 9.34 11.99
CA ARG A 48 36.41 9.07 11.42
C ARG A 48 36.74 9.97 10.24
N VAL A 49 38.02 10.22 9.98
CA VAL A 49 38.51 10.92 8.78
C VAL A 49 39.24 9.95 7.85
N GLU A 50 38.82 9.87 6.57
CA GLU A 50 39.32 8.91 5.58
C GLU A 50 40.06 9.63 4.43
N PRO A 51 41.40 9.79 4.51
CA PRO A 51 42.17 10.57 3.53
C PRO A 51 42.12 9.99 2.13
N SER A 52 42.04 8.66 2.02
CA SER A 52 41.98 7.91 0.76
C SER A 52 40.75 8.26 -0.09
N LEU A 53 39.69 8.78 0.54
CA LEU A 53 38.45 9.21 -0.11
C LEU A 53 38.34 10.74 -0.20
N GLU A 54 39.33 11.49 0.31
CA GLU A 54 39.25 12.94 0.57
C GLU A 54 37.94 13.34 1.32
N ALA A 55 37.56 12.55 2.33
CA ALA A 55 36.28 12.63 3.03
C ALA A 55 36.38 12.36 4.55
N ALA A 56 35.32 12.68 5.28
CA ALA A 56 35.07 12.28 6.66
C ALA A 56 33.71 11.57 6.77
N PHE A 57 33.55 10.72 7.79
CA PHE A 57 32.26 10.12 8.15
C PHE A 57 31.67 10.85 9.35
N VAL A 58 30.36 11.06 9.32
CA VAL A 58 29.62 11.85 10.31
C VAL A 58 28.47 11.01 10.85
N ASP A 59 28.44 10.80 12.16
CA ASP A 59 27.23 10.42 12.88
C ASP A 59 26.31 11.65 12.94
N TYR A 60 25.08 11.49 12.47
CA TYR A 60 24.07 12.55 12.40
C TYR A 60 22.70 12.10 12.95
N GLY A 61 22.63 10.98 13.67
CA GLY A 61 21.37 10.45 14.22
C GLY A 61 20.65 9.43 13.34
N ALA A 62 21.34 8.79 12.41
CA ALA A 62 20.85 7.67 11.62
C ALA A 62 21.80 6.47 11.75
N GLU A 63 21.29 5.25 11.60
CA GLU A 63 22.03 3.98 11.65
C GLU A 63 23.38 4.00 10.92
N ARG A 64 23.43 4.66 9.77
CA ARG A 64 24.56 4.65 8.83
C ARG A 64 25.20 6.04 8.81
N HIS A 65 26.49 6.11 9.13
CA HIS A 65 27.22 7.38 9.11
C HIS A 65 27.21 8.01 7.71
N GLY A 66 26.82 9.29 7.64
CA GLY A 66 26.85 10.07 6.42
C GLY A 66 28.27 10.36 5.94
N PHE A 67 28.43 10.50 4.63
CA PHE A 67 29.68 10.77 3.93
C PHE A 67 29.82 12.26 3.62
N LEU A 68 30.77 12.93 4.28
CA LEU A 68 31.05 14.36 4.14
C LEU A 68 32.39 14.56 3.38
N PRO A 69 32.37 14.94 2.08
CA PRO A 69 33.59 15.22 1.33
C PRO A 69 34.31 16.45 1.92
N ILE A 70 35.64 16.45 1.97
CA ILE A 70 36.40 17.57 2.56
C ILE A 70 36.31 18.86 1.72
N LYS A 71 35.89 18.73 0.45
CA LYS A 71 35.55 19.86 -0.43
C LYS A 71 34.22 20.52 -0.07
N GLU A 72 33.36 19.82 0.67
CA GLU A 72 32.04 20.25 1.12
C GLU A 72 32.05 20.74 2.59
N ILE A 73 33.24 21.02 3.14
CA ILE A 73 33.42 21.55 4.50
C ILE A 73 33.80 23.03 4.44
N THR A 74 33.02 23.84 5.16
CA THR A 74 33.23 25.28 5.36
C THR A 74 34.48 25.55 6.19
N LYS A 75 35.13 26.68 5.89
CA LYS A 75 36.44 27.02 6.49
C LYS A 75 36.40 27.25 8.00
N GLU A 76 35.23 27.57 8.55
CA GLU A 76 34.98 27.73 9.98
C GLU A 76 35.34 26.47 10.80
N TYR A 77 35.18 25.28 10.21
CA TYR A 77 35.49 24.01 10.86
C TYR A 77 36.96 23.57 10.74
N PHE A 78 37.81 24.34 10.05
CA PHE A 78 39.24 23.97 9.89
C PHE A 78 40.10 24.55 11.02
N SER A 79 40.64 23.65 11.85
CA SER A 79 41.45 23.97 13.04
C SER A 79 42.90 24.40 12.74
N GLY A 80 43.16 24.95 11.55
CA GLY A 80 44.48 25.34 11.07
C GLY A 80 44.44 26.13 9.74
N SER A 81 45.60 26.62 9.31
CA SER A 81 45.68 27.43 8.08
C SER A 81 45.38 26.61 6.82
N THR A 82 44.58 27.18 5.92
CA THR A 82 44.33 26.63 4.56
C THR A 82 45.44 26.99 3.56
N ALA A 83 46.58 27.50 4.04
CA ALA A 83 47.75 27.73 3.22
C ALA A 83 48.25 26.44 2.56
N VAL A 84 48.60 26.53 1.28
CA VAL A 84 49.07 25.41 0.46
C VAL A 84 50.47 25.00 0.92
N GLY A 85 50.63 23.74 1.34
CA GLY A 85 51.95 23.13 1.53
C GLY A 85 52.59 22.74 0.19
N ASP A 86 53.89 22.43 0.20
CA ASP A 86 54.73 22.32 -1.01
C ASP A 86 54.20 21.38 -2.11
N ASN A 87 53.35 20.41 -1.76
CA ASN A 87 52.73 19.45 -2.69
C ASN A 87 51.41 19.92 -3.34
N GLY A 88 51.01 21.19 -3.18
CA GLY A 88 49.83 21.76 -3.85
C GLY A 88 48.46 21.35 -3.29
N LYS A 89 48.40 20.36 -2.38
CA LYS A 89 47.20 19.93 -1.64
C LYS A 89 47.33 20.23 -0.14
N PRO A 90 46.24 20.62 0.56
CA PRO A 90 46.23 20.69 2.02
C PRO A 90 46.39 19.30 2.65
N ASP A 91 47.08 19.22 3.79
CA ASP A 91 47.13 18.00 4.61
C ASP A 91 45.83 17.88 5.42
N TYR A 92 44.84 17.24 4.81
CA TYR A 92 43.48 17.17 5.33
C TYR A 92 43.37 16.55 6.73
N LYS A 93 44.30 15.66 7.13
CA LYS A 93 44.35 15.07 8.50
C LYS A 93 44.60 16.11 9.60
N LYS A 94 45.11 17.30 9.26
CA LYS A 94 45.42 18.38 10.21
C LYS A 94 44.35 19.47 10.25
N LEU A 95 43.43 19.51 9.29
CA LEU A 95 42.39 20.53 9.23
C LEU A 95 41.20 20.18 10.14
N ILE A 96 40.77 18.92 10.13
CA ILE A 96 39.53 18.45 10.77
C ILE A 96 39.87 17.37 11.80
N ARG A 97 39.09 17.23 12.87
CA ARG A 97 39.36 16.29 13.97
C ARG A 97 38.22 15.29 14.17
N GLU A 98 38.58 14.08 14.61
CA GLU A 98 37.60 13.10 15.05
C GLU A 98 36.98 13.54 16.38
N GLY A 99 35.69 13.27 16.57
CA GLY A 99 34.88 13.80 17.67
C GLY A 99 34.41 15.24 17.51
N GLN A 100 34.83 15.96 16.46
CA GLN A 100 34.42 17.33 16.18
C GLN A 100 32.93 17.40 15.76
N THR A 101 32.17 18.32 16.36
CA THR A 101 30.78 18.61 15.97
C THR A 101 30.72 19.55 14.77
N VAL A 102 29.79 19.30 13.85
CA VAL A 102 29.58 20.03 12.60
C VAL A 102 28.09 20.16 12.30
N MET A 103 27.64 21.31 11.77
CA MET A 103 26.32 21.42 11.17
C MET A 103 26.38 20.83 9.77
N VAL A 104 25.50 19.88 9.45
CA VAL A 104 25.49 19.15 8.16
C VAL A 104 24.10 19.15 7.55
N GLN A 105 24.01 19.37 6.25
CA GLN A 105 22.81 19.22 5.43
C GLN A 105 22.91 17.98 4.55
N VAL A 106 21.81 17.26 4.37
CA VAL A 106 21.72 16.10 3.48
C VAL A 106 21.59 16.57 2.02
N GLU A 107 22.67 16.48 1.25
CA GLU A 107 22.68 16.79 -0.19
C GLU A 107 22.07 15.65 -1.01
N LYS A 108 22.29 14.40 -0.59
CA LYS A 108 21.70 13.19 -1.17
C LYS A 108 21.41 12.18 -0.05
N GLU A 109 20.28 11.52 -0.15
CA GLU A 109 19.85 10.49 0.81
C GLU A 109 20.69 9.21 0.69
N GLU A 110 20.45 8.30 1.64
CA GLU A 110 21.05 6.97 1.68
C GLU A 110 20.62 6.17 0.44
N ARG A 111 21.48 5.27 -0.06
CA ARG A 111 21.16 4.45 -1.24
C ARG A 111 21.84 3.09 -1.22
N GLY A 112 21.02 2.03 -1.06
CA GLY A 112 21.53 0.68 -0.80
C GLY A 112 22.48 0.73 0.39
N ASN A 113 23.66 0.13 0.26
CA ASN A 113 24.63 0.02 1.36
C ASN A 113 25.52 1.28 1.49
N LYS A 114 25.00 2.48 1.19
CA LYS A 114 25.72 3.76 1.28
C LYS A 114 24.92 4.78 2.07
N GLY A 115 25.50 5.29 3.14
CA GLY A 115 24.91 6.38 3.93
C GLY A 115 24.83 7.71 3.15
N ALA A 116 24.04 8.64 3.67
CA ALA A 116 23.74 9.93 3.04
C ALA A 116 24.99 10.73 2.63
N ALA A 117 24.92 11.48 1.52
CA ALA A 117 25.93 12.46 1.15
C ALA A 117 25.65 13.80 1.83
N LEU A 118 26.62 14.31 2.59
CA LEU A 118 26.49 15.49 3.42
C LEU A 118 27.34 16.67 2.92
N THR A 119 26.90 17.89 3.21
CA THR A 119 27.69 19.13 3.07
C THR A 119 27.51 20.01 4.30
N THR A 120 28.49 20.84 4.65
CA THR A 120 28.31 21.92 5.63
C THR A 120 27.99 23.26 4.97
N TYR A 121 28.00 23.33 3.63
CA TYR A 121 27.52 24.50 2.88
C TYR A 121 26.00 24.50 2.81
N ILE A 122 25.38 25.01 3.87
CA ILE A 122 23.92 25.02 4.03
C ILE A 122 23.26 25.84 2.91
N GLY A 123 22.24 25.27 2.27
CA GLY A 123 21.40 25.92 1.28
C GLY A 123 19.93 25.91 1.71
N LEU A 124 19.36 27.09 1.96
CA LEU A 124 17.96 27.29 2.29
C LEU A 124 17.18 27.73 1.04
N ALA A 125 16.27 26.88 0.59
CA ALA A 125 15.55 27.08 -0.67
C ALA A 125 14.27 27.91 -0.47
N GLY A 126 14.36 29.20 -0.83
CA GLY A 126 13.22 30.09 -1.03
C GLY A 126 12.49 29.83 -2.35
N ARG A 127 11.48 30.66 -2.65
CA ARG A 127 10.67 30.49 -3.86
C ARG A 127 11.37 31.00 -5.12
N TYR A 128 11.98 32.18 -5.01
CA TYR A 128 12.62 32.90 -6.11
C TYR A 128 14.15 32.79 -6.04
N LEU A 129 14.72 32.54 -4.86
CA LEU A 129 16.16 32.34 -4.65
C LEU A 129 16.48 31.15 -3.73
N VAL A 130 17.76 30.75 -3.70
CA VAL A 130 18.34 29.90 -2.65
C VAL A 130 19.35 30.76 -1.90
N CYS A 131 19.24 30.80 -0.57
CA CYS A 131 20.19 31.45 0.32
C CYS A 131 21.26 30.44 0.74
N MET A 132 22.53 30.81 0.62
CA MET A 132 23.70 30.03 1.02
C MET A 132 24.44 30.79 2.14
N PRO A 133 23.93 30.80 3.38
CA PRO A 133 24.33 31.76 4.41
C PRO A 133 25.79 31.65 4.87
N ASN A 134 26.46 30.52 4.65
CA ASN A 134 27.89 30.32 4.96
C ASN A 134 28.76 30.10 3.69
N ASN A 135 28.28 30.54 2.52
CA ASN A 135 29.04 30.46 1.27
C ASN A 135 28.93 31.74 0.41
N PRO A 136 29.75 32.78 0.67
CA PRO A 136 29.72 34.03 -0.10
C PRO A 136 30.19 33.85 -1.55
N ARG A 137 30.75 32.69 -1.90
CA ARG A 137 31.13 32.32 -3.28
C ARG A 137 30.03 31.57 -4.03
N GLY A 138 28.94 31.22 -3.35
CA GLY A 138 27.85 30.41 -3.90
C GLY A 138 26.87 31.16 -4.80
N GLY A 139 27.04 32.47 -5.01
CA GLY A 139 26.03 33.31 -5.68
C GLY A 139 25.89 33.14 -7.20
N GLY A 140 24.72 33.51 -7.74
CA GLY A 140 24.50 33.63 -9.19
C GLY A 140 23.05 33.51 -9.66
N VAL A 141 22.88 33.11 -10.92
CA VAL A 141 21.56 32.92 -11.57
C VAL A 141 21.46 31.51 -12.14
N SER A 142 20.32 30.83 -11.94
CA SER A 142 19.97 29.50 -12.45
C SER A 142 20.48 29.24 -13.86
N ARG A 143 21.17 28.11 -14.08
CA ARG A 143 21.74 27.72 -15.39
C ARG A 143 20.69 27.48 -16.48
N ARG A 144 19.40 27.39 -16.12
CA ARG A 144 18.28 27.24 -17.06
C ARG A 144 17.92 28.57 -17.75
N VAL A 145 18.20 29.71 -17.13
CA VAL A 145 17.91 31.05 -17.69
C VAL A 145 19.08 31.52 -18.56
N GLN A 146 18.78 31.92 -19.80
CA GLN A 146 19.74 32.36 -20.82
C GLN A 146 19.25 33.67 -21.47
N GLY A 147 20.00 34.22 -22.45
CA GLY A 147 19.57 35.42 -23.18
C GLY A 147 19.42 36.68 -22.32
N SER A 148 18.41 37.50 -22.63
CA SER A 148 18.11 38.78 -21.96
C SER A 148 17.61 38.60 -20.52
N GLU A 149 16.77 37.59 -20.28
CA GLU A 149 16.25 37.24 -18.94
C GLU A 149 17.39 37.04 -17.92
N ARG A 150 18.51 36.45 -18.35
CA ARG A 150 19.72 36.24 -17.52
C ARG A 150 20.48 37.55 -17.20
N ARG A 151 20.21 38.62 -17.95
CA ARG A 151 20.73 39.95 -17.66
C ARG A 151 19.81 40.66 -16.69
N GLU A 152 18.51 40.71 -17.01
CA GLU A 152 17.47 41.29 -16.15
C GLU A 152 17.50 40.72 -14.72
N LEU A 153 17.73 39.41 -14.56
CA LEU A 153 17.91 38.78 -13.25
C LEU A 153 19.20 39.16 -12.51
N ARG A 154 20.29 39.51 -13.21
CA ARG A 154 21.49 40.06 -12.56
C ARG A 154 21.28 41.51 -12.18
N ASP A 155 20.76 42.30 -13.11
CA ASP A 155 20.45 43.71 -12.90
C ASP A 155 19.45 43.89 -11.72
N ALA A 156 18.59 42.90 -11.47
CA ALA A 156 17.74 42.80 -10.27
C ALA A 156 18.47 42.28 -9.01
N LEU A 157 19.37 41.30 -9.12
CA LEU A 157 20.19 40.81 -8.00
C LEU A 157 21.12 41.90 -7.44
N ASP A 158 21.70 42.72 -8.32
CA ASP A 158 22.57 43.86 -7.98
C ASP A 158 21.83 44.99 -7.23
N GLN A 159 20.49 44.88 -7.09
CA GLN A 159 19.63 45.76 -6.28
C GLN A 159 19.18 45.12 -4.96
N VAL A 160 19.50 43.85 -4.71
CA VAL A 160 19.22 43.15 -3.44
C VAL A 160 20.38 43.35 -2.48
N ASN A 161 20.09 43.75 -1.24
CA ASN A 161 21.06 43.90 -0.17
C ASN A 161 21.41 42.52 0.42
N VAL A 162 22.43 41.89 -0.16
CA VAL A 162 22.98 40.60 0.29
C VAL A 162 24.15 40.86 1.28
N PRO A 163 24.16 40.27 2.49
CA PRO A 163 25.29 40.39 3.41
C PRO A 163 26.58 39.75 2.88
N ASP A 164 27.75 40.31 3.22
CA ASP A 164 29.07 39.92 2.67
C ASP A 164 29.44 38.43 2.82
N GLU A 165 28.86 37.72 3.79
CA GLU A 165 29.12 36.30 4.07
C GLU A 165 28.13 35.35 3.36
N VAL A 166 27.07 35.88 2.74
CA VAL A 166 25.93 35.14 2.21
C VAL A 166 26.00 35.01 0.69
N GLY A 167 25.85 33.79 0.16
CA GLY A 167 25.64 33.57 -1.28
C GLY A 167 24.15 33.53 -1.63
N VAL A 168 23.77 34.04 -2.80
CA VAL A 168 22.37 34.00 -3.28
C VAL A 168 22.29 33.47 -4.71
N ILE A 169 21.50 32.42 -4.94
CA ILE A 169 21.25 31.83 -6.27
C ILE A 169 19.80 32.08 -6.69
N ILE A 170 19.57 32.94 -7.69
CA ILE A 170 18.21 33.13 -8.23
C ILE A 170 17.75 31.86 -8.97
N ARG A 171 16.62 31.31 -8.52
CA ARG A 171 15.92 30.14 -9.10
C ARG A 171 15.16 30.55 -10.36
N THR A 172 14.80 29.58 -11.21
CA THR A 172 14.07 29.87 -12.46
C THR A 172 12.71 30.53 -12.24
N ALA A 173 12.07 30.33 -11.07
CA ALA A 173 10.83 31.00 -10.70
C ALA A 173 10.99 32.51 -10.40
N GLY A 174 12.23 33.00 -10.21
CA GLY A 174 12.53 34.42 -10.03
C GLY A 174 12.44 35.26 -11.30
N VAL A 175 12.35 34.65 -12.49
CA VAL A 175 12.21 35.37 -13.77
C VAL A 175 11.00 36.31 -13.72
N GLY A 176 11.22 37.60 -14.02
CA GLY A 176 10.18 38.64 -14.00
C GLY A 176 9.78 39.13 -12.60
N ARG A 177 10.50 38.76 -11.53
CA ARG A 177 10.30 39.30 -10.18
C ARG A 177 11.06 40.59 -9.97
N SER A 178 10.53 41.45 -9.10
CA SER A 178 11.14 42.71 -8.68
C SER A 178 12.20 42.50 -7.59
N ALA A 179 13.13 43.44 -7.45
CA ALA A 179 14.10 43.43 -6.34
C ALA A 179 13.42 43.49 -4.96
N GLU A 180 12.25 44.15 -4.85
CA GLU A 180 11.42 44.17 -3.63
C GLU A 180 10.91 42.75 -3.25
N GLU A 181 10.51 41.93 -4.23
CA GLU A 181 10.12 40.52 -4.01
C GLU A 181 11.33 39.62 -3.68
N LEU A 182 12.48 39.86 -4.33
CA LEU A 182 13.70 39.07 -4.10
C LEU A 182 14.33 39.37 -2.73
N GLN A 183 14.31 40.63 -2.27
CA GLN A 183 14.75 40.98 -0.93
C GLN A 183 13.89 40.30 0.14
N TRP A 184 12.56 40.29 -0.01
CA TRP A 184 11.67 39.66 0.97
C TRP A 184 11.90 38.14 1.09
N ASP A 185 12.10 37.43 -0.04
CA ASP A 185 12.42 35.99 -0.03
C ASP A 185 13.80 35.74 0.64
N LEU A 186 14.78 36.64 0.45
CA LEU A 186 16.08 36.59 1.13
C LEU A 186 15.98 36.83 2.63
N ASP A 187 15.29 37.90 3.04
CA ASP A 187 15.11 38.29 4.45
C ASP A 187 14.42 37.16 5.24
N TYR A 188 13.45 36.47 4.62
CA TYR A 188 12.83 35.28 5.20
C TYR A 188 13.81 34.10 5.33
N GLN A 189 14.61 33.77 4.30
CA GLN A 189 15.64 32.73 4.44
C GLN A 189 16.69 33.08 5.51
N LEU A 190 17.01 34.37 5.70
CA LEU A 190 17.92 34.82 6.76
C LEU A 190 17.29 34.71 8.16
N GLN A 191 15.97 34.92 8.29
CA GLN A 191 15.24 34.65 9.54
C GLN A 191 15.28 33.15 9.88
N VAL A 192 15.02 32.26 8.90
CA VAL A 192 15.11 30.80 9.07
C VAL A 192 16.54 30.38 9.43
N TRP A 193 17.55 30.90 8.74
CA TRP A 193 18.96 30.66 9.07
C TRP A 193 19.29 31.03 10.51
N LYS A 194 18.86 32.21 10.97
CA LYS A 194 19.15 32.65 12.33
C LYS A 194 18.57 31.68 13.37
N ALA A 195 17.33 31.22 13.19
CA ALA A 195 16.72 30.25 14.10
C ALA A 195 17.48 28.91 14.12
N ILE A 196 18.02 28.47 12.98
CA ILE A 196 18.87 27.27 12.89
C ILE A 196 20.19 27.48 13.65
N GLN A 197 20.78 28.68 13.59
CA GLN A 197 21.97 29.02 14.40
C GLN A 197 21.67 29.10 15.90
N ASP A 198 20.55 29.74 16.28
CA ASP A 198 20.11 29.86 17.66
C ASP A 198 19.85 28.44 18.25
N ALA A 199 19.15 27.56 17.52
CA ALA A 199 18.91 26.16 17.92
C ALA A 199 20.16 25.27 17.93
N TYR A 200 21.17 25.56 17.09
CA TYR A 200 22.42 24.79 17.06
C TYR A 200 23.20 24.87 18.38
N ALA A 201 23.01 25.91 19.20
CA ALA A 201 23.65 26.01 20.50
C ALA A 201 23.19 24.89 21.44
N ASP A 202 21.88 24.80 21.68
CA ASP A 202 21.26 23.97 22.73
C ASP A 202 20.99 22.51 22.29
N CYS A 203 20.90 22.28 20.98
CA CYS A 203 20.66 20.96 20.37
C CYS A 203 21.75 19.92 20.74
N GLN A 204 21.39 18.63 20.83
CA GLN A 204 22.35 17.54 21.08
C GLN A 204 23.00 17.01 19.79
N VAL A 205 24.06 16.19 19.93
CA VAL A 205 24.66 15.49 18.78
C VAL A 205 23.70 14.42 18.28
N GLY A 206 23.55 14.32 16.96
CA GLY A 206 22.67 13.34 16.32
C GLY A 206 21.19 13.75 16.31
N GLN A 207 20.88 15.03 16.58
CA GLN A 207 19.52 15.57 16.56
C GLN A 207 19.25 16.41 15.30
N LEU A 208 18.03 16.30 14.77
CA LEU A 208 17.46 17.13 13.70
C LEU A 208 17.28 18.60 14.13
N LEU A 209 17.97 19.51 13.45
CA LEU A 209 17.87 20.96 13.69
C LEU A 209 16.73 21.59 12.89
N TYR A 210 16.62 21.22 11.61
CA TYR A 210 15.64 21.76 10.68
C TYR A 210 15.20 20.66 9.72
N GLN A 211 13.89 20.47 9.63
CA GLN A 211 13.25 19.64 8.63
C GLN A 211 12.90 20.49 7.42
N GLU A 212 13.28 20.04 6.22
CA GLU A 212 12.80 20.61 4.96
C GLU A 212 11.27 20.48 4.90
N SER A 213 10.58 21.54 4.50
CA SER A 213 9.11 21.59 4.60
C SER A 213 8.41 20.46 3.83
N ASN A 214 7.21 20.09 4.30
CA ASN A 214 6.32 19.07 3.72
C ASN A 214 6.16 19.17 2.18
N ILE A 215 5.93 18.05 1.49
CA ILE A 215 5.63 17.96 0.05
C ILE A 215 4.65 19.04 -0.48
N ILE A 216 3.62 19.43 0.28
CA ILE A 216 2.69 20.54 -0.07
C ILE A 216 3.47 21.83 -0.32
N VAL A 217 4.31 22.22 0.64
CA VAL A 217 5.11 23.46 0.61
C VAL A 217 6.17 23.35 -0.47
N ARG A 218 6.84 22.21 -0.63
CA ARG A 218 7.80 21.95 -1.71
C ARG A 218 7.15 22.08 -3.09
N ALA A 219 5.97 21.50 -3.31
CA ALA A 219 5.24 21.59 -4.56
C ALA A 219 4.79 23.04 -4.87
N LEU A 220 4.25 23.75 -3.88
CA LEU A 220 3.88 25.16 -4.01
C LEU A 220 5.12 26.04 -4.27
N ARG A 221 6.26 25.73 -3.69
CA ARG A 221 7.53 26.44 -3.90
C ARG A 221 8.11 26.20 -5.29
N ASP A 222 8.22 24.94 -5.72
CA ASP A 222 9.05 24.50 -6.84
C ASP A 222 8.27 24.24 -8.14
N TYR A 223 7.00 23.83 -8.06
CA TYR A 223 6.19 23.49 -9.23
C TYR A 223 5.15 24.55 -9.61
N PHE A 224 4.68 25.38 -8.66
CA PHE A 224 3.63 26.36 -8.94
C PHE A 224 4.12 27.57 -9.75
N ARG A 225 4.18 27.36 -11.07
CA ARG A 225 4.52 28.32 -12.12
C ARG A 225 3.31 29.15 -12.55
N ASP A 226 3.56 30.26 -13.24
CA ASP A 226 2.52 31.20 -13.69
C ASP A 226 1.55 30.63 -14.74
N ASP A 227 1.90 29.52 -15.42
CA ASP A 227 1.04 28.79 -16.35
C ASP A 227 0.07 27.78 -15.70
N ILE A 228 0.21 27.50 -14.38
CA ILE A 228 -0.75 26.70 -13.61
C ILE A 228 -1.94 27.58 -13.21
N ALA A 229 -3.13 27.28 -13.72
CA ALA A 229 -4.30 28.14 -13.58
C ALA A 229 -5.02 27.98 -12.23
N LYS A 230 -5.01 26.77 -11.67
CA LYS A 230 -5.65 26.41 -10.40
C LYS A 230 -4.78 25.43 -9.62
N ILE A 231 -4.81 25.55 -8.29
CA ILE A 231 -4.35 24.58 -7.30
C ILE A 231 -5.61 24.11 -6.58
N VAL A 232 -5.85 22.80 -6.58
CA VAL A 232 -7.04 22.19 -5.97
C VAL A 232 -6.58 21.19 -4.90
N ILE A 233 -7.18 21.27 -3.72
CA ILE A 233 -6.82 20.49 -2.52
C ILE A 233 -8.09 19.89 -1.92
N ASP A 234 -8.06 18.62 -1.51
CA ASP A 234 -9.23 17.90 -0.96
C ASP A 234 -9.25 17.72 0.58
N ASP A 235 -8.14 17.93 1.29
CA ASP A 235 -8.13 18.06 2.76
C ASP A 235 -8.18 19.53 3.22
N GLU A 236 -9.02 19.81 4.23
CA GLU A 236 -9.24 21.14 4.79
C GLU A 236 -8.03 21.64 5.61
N ALA A 237 -7.30 20.75 6.31
CA ALA A 237 -6.12 21.13 7.09
C ALA A 237 -4.96 21.52 6.15
N THR A 238 -4.72 20.70 5.13
CA THR A 238 -3.80 20.95 4.02
C THR A 238 -4.17 22.23 3.28
N TYR A 239 -5.45 22.48 3.00
CA TYR A 239 -5.92 23.73 2.40
C TYR A 239 -5.63 24.94 3.30
N LYS A 240 -5.89 24.87 4.61
CA LYS A 240 -5.56 25.94 5.58
C LYS A 240 -4.07 26.24 5.60
N ASN A 241 -3.22 25.21 5.66
CA ASN A 241 -1.76 25.35 5.65
C ASN A 241 -1.25 25.96 4.33
N ALA A 242 -1.73 25.46 3.19
CA ALA A 242 -1.45 26.01 1.87
C ALA A 242 -1.91 27.47 1.73
N HIS A 243 -3.08 27.82 2.28
CA HIS A 243 -3.62 29.18 2.27
C HIS A 243 -2.77 30.14 3.11
N VAL A 244 -2.29 29.72 4.29
CA VAL A 244 -1.35 30.51 5.11
C VAL A 244 -0.05 30.74 4.36
N PHE A 245 0.58 29.67 3.83
CA PHE A 245 1.81 29.79 3.05
C PHE A 245 1.65 30.67 1.80
N MET A 246 0.55 30.52 1.05
CA MET A 246 0.28 31.35 -0.13
C MET A 246 -0.05 32.81 0.22
N SER A 247 -0.73 33.07 1.34
CA SER A 247 -0.96 34.44 1.84
C SER A 247 0.36 35.15 2.15
N LEU A 248 1.32 34.40 2.68
CA LEU A 248 2.61 34.92 3.12
C LEU A 248 3.66 35.00 2.00
N VAL A 249 3.65 34.11 1.00
CA VAL A 249 4.72 34.08 -0.04
C VAL A 249 4.23 34.58 -1.41
N MET A 250 2.92 34.58 -1.68
CA MET A 250 2.37 34.91 -3.00
C MET A 250 0.90 35.39 -2.98
N PRO A 251 0.54 36.43 -2.20
CA PRO A 251 -0.85 36.83 -1.96
C PRO A 251 -1.65 37.15 -3.23
N ASP A 252 -1.01 37.69 -4.29
CA ASP A 252 -1.69 37.96 -5.57
C ASP A 252 -2.14 36.69 -6.31
N LYS A 253 -1.54 35.53 -5.99
CA LYS A 253 -1.86 34.22 -6.58
C LYS A 253 -2.87 33.41 -5.76
N LEU A 254 -3.24 33.87 -4.55
CA LEU A 254 -4.15 33.17 -3.64
C LEU A 254 -5.50 32.83 -4.28
N LYS A 255 -6.00 33.67 -5.19
CA LYS A 255 -7.23 33.41 -5.98
C LYS A 255 -7.17 32.21 -6.94
N ARG A 256 -6.02 31.51 -7.05
CA ARG A 256 -5.88 30.25 -7.79
C ARG A 256 -5.96 29.02 -6.89
N LEU A 257 -5.97 29.20 -5.56
CA LEU A 257 -6.14 28.13 -4.59
C LEU A 257 -7.64 27.89 -4.36
N GLU A 258 -8.08 26.65 -4.51
CA GLU A 258 -9.48 26.23 -4.36
C GLU A 258 -9.55 24.98 -3.47
N PHE A 259 -10.47 24.98 -2.51
CA PHE A 259 -10.78 23.80 -1.71
C PHE A 259 -11.80 22.93 -2.46
N TYR A 260 -11.63 21.62 -2.39
CA TYR A 260 -12.46 20.63 -3.07
C TYR A 260 -13.36 19.93 -2.04
N GLN A 261 -14.67 20.01 -2.26
CA GLN A 261 -15.71 19.52 -1.34
C GLN A 261 -16.72 18.59 -2.05
N GLU A 262 -16.39 18.14 -3.27
CA GLU A 262 -17.26 17.25 -4.03
C GLU A 262 -17.02 15.81 -3.56
N GLU A 263 -18.11 15.06 -3.32
CA GLU A 263 -18.16 13.67 -2.85
C GLU A 263 -17.20 12.70 -3.60
N LYS A 264 -17.06 12.89 -4.92
CA LYS A 264 -16.19 12.05 -5.76
C LYS A 264 -14.71 12.43 -5.56
N PRO A 265 -13.79 11.51 -5.22
CA PRO A 265 -12.38 11.82 -5.00
C PRO A 265 -11.71 12.63 -6.13
N LEU A 266 -10.86 13.61 -5.76
CA LEU A 266 -10.31 14.65 -6.64
C LEU A 266 -9.64 14.13 -7.92
N PHE A 267 -8.85 13.07 -7.78
CA PHE A 267 -8.11 12.46 -8.89
C PHE A 267 -9.02 11.61 -9.80
N THR A 268 -10.02 10.92 -9.22
CA THR A 268 -11.05 10.16 -9.93
C THR A 268 -12.04 11.06 -10.67
N TYR A 269 -12.36 12.23 -10.10
CA TYR A 269 -13.07 13.32 -10.79
C TYR A 269 -12.25 13.86 -11.97
N SER A 270 -10.95 14.06 -11.75
CA SER A 270 -10.01 14.57 -12.77
C SER A 270 -9.60 13.54 -13.83
N GLN A 271 -10.03 12.28 -13.69
CA GLN A 271 -9.73 11.13 -14.56
C GLN A 271 -8.24 10.79 -14.68
N ILE A 272 -7.48 10.98 -13.59
CA ILE A 272 -6.04 10.67 -13.54
C ILE A 272 -5.67 9.41 -12.75
N GLU A 273 -6.58 8.80 -11.98
CA GLU A 273 -6.24 7.63 -11.13
C GLU A 273 -5.65 6.47 -11.94
N ALA A 274 -6.30 6.06 -13.03
CA ALA A 274 -5.77 5.04 -13.95
C ALA A 274 -4.47 5.45 -14.67
N GLN A 275 -4.11 6.75 -14.67
CA GLN A 275 -2.81 7.23 -15.16
C GLN A 275 -1.73 7.19 -14.07
N ILE A 276 -2.12 7.21 -12.78
CA ILE A 276 -1.24 6.99 -11.62
C ILE A 276 -0.96 5.50 -11.47
N ASP A 277 -1.98 4.65 -11.51
CA ASP A 277 -1.86 3.18 -11.55
C ASP A 277 -0.92 2.70 -12.68
N SER A 278 -0.99 3.33 -13.86
CA SER A 278 -0.06 3.08 -14.97
C SER A 278 1.43 3.36 -14.67
N ALA A 279 1.77 3.94 -13.51
CA ALA A 279 3.14 4.12 -13.03
C ALA A 279 3.64 2.94 -12.16
N TYR A 280 2.75 2.12 -11.60
CA TYR A 280 3.10 0.92 -10.82
C TYR A 280 3.24 -0.30 -11.74
N GLY A 281 2.31 -0.47 -12.69
CA GLY A 281 2.32 -1.62 -13.61
C GLY A 281 3.61 -1.75 -14.45
N ARG A 282 4.09 -2.98 -14.65
CA ARG A 282 5.26 -3.29 -15.52
C ARG A 282 5.05 -2.89 -16.99
N THR A 283 3.81 -2.96 -17.47
CA THR A 283 3.43 -2.72 -18.86
C THR A 283 2.51 -1.51 -18.98
N VAL A 284 2.77 -0.61 -19.93
CA VAL A 284 2.00 0.63 -20.14
C VAL A 284 1.46 0.66 -21.57
N ARG A 285 0.14 0.72 -21.74
CA ARG A 285 -0.49 0.77 -23.08
C ARG A 285 -0.36 2.14 -23.74
N LEU A 286 -0.03 2.13 -25.02
CA LEU A 286 0.07 3.30 -25.90
C LEU A 286 -1.27 3.60 -26.59
N PRO A 287 -1.55 4.87 -26.99
CA PRO A 287 -2.81 5.26 -27.64
C PRO A 287 -3.16 4.46 -28.91
N SER A 288 -2.16 4.10 -29.73
CA SER A 288 -2.35 3.26 -30.92
C SER A 288 -2.52 1.76 -30.61
N GLY A 289 -2.59 1.37 -29.33
CA GLY A 289 -2.81 -0.01 -28.88
C GLY A 289 -1.55 -0.85 -28.71
N GLY A 290 -0.35 -0.29 -28.97
CA GLY A 290 0.92 -0.89 -28.56
C GLY A 290 1.16 -0.80 -27.05
N GLU A 291 2.32 -1.22 -26.59
CA GLU A 291 2.68 -1.20 -25.17
C GLU A 291 4.19 -1.02 -24.94
N LEU A 292 4.52 -0.31 -23.85
CA LEU A 292 5.85 -0.25 -23.26
C LEU A 292 5.97 -1.34 -22.21
N VAL A 293 7.14 -1.96 -22.10
CA VAL A 293 7.50 -2.87 -21.00
C VAL A 293 8.70 -2.28 -20.29
N ILE A 294 8.59 -2.03 -18.98
CA ILE A 294 9.64 -1.38 -18.18
C ILE A 294 10.16 -2.40 -17.16
N ASP A 295 11.44 -2.77 -17.30
CA ASP A 295 12.13 -3.72 -16.42
C ASP A 295 13.29 -3.03 -15.69
N TYR A 296 13.33 -3.22 -14.36
CA TYR A 296 14.41 -2.73 -13.50
C TYR A 296 15.52 -3.78 -13.37
N THR A 297 16.78 -3.32 -13.37
CA THR A 297 17.96 -4.16 -13.11
C THR A 297 18.92 -3.45 -12.16
N GLU A 298 19.86 -4.19 -11.58
CA GLU A 298 20.88 -3.67 -10.63
C GLU A 298 21.61 -2.41 -11.13
N ALA A 299 21.90 -2.33 -12.44
CA ALA A 299 22.73 -1.28 -13.03
C ALA A 299 21.96 -0.24 -13.87
N MET A 300 20.80 -0.61 -14.43
CA MET A 300 20.05 0.21 -15.39
C MET A 300 18.56 -0.16 -15.46
N VAL A 301 17.74 0.72 -16.03
CA VAL A 301 16.36 0.39 -16.41
C VAL A 301 16.31 0.11 -17.91
N SER A 302 15.76 -1.04 -18.30
CA SER A 302 15.51 -1.42 -19.69
C SER A 302 14.03 -1.18 -20.04
N ILE A 303 13.79 -0.59 -21.21
CA ILE A 303 12.44 -0.34 -21.73
C ILE A 303 12.32 -0.96 -23.13
N ASP A 304 11.38 -1.88 -23.30
CA ASP A 304 11.02 -2.51 -24.57
C ASP A 304 9.70 -1.92 -25.11
N ILE A 305 9.51 -1.94 -26.43
CA ILE A 305 8.43 -1.25 -27.15
C ILE A 305 7.76 -2.21 -28.15
N ASN A 306 6.53 -2.61 -27.86
CA ASN A 306 5.75 -3.55 -28.67
C ASN A 306 4.62 -2.81 -29.41
N SER A 307 4.42 -3.08 -30.71
CA SER A 307 3.31 -2.49 -31.50
C SER A 307 1.94 -3.11 -31.20
N ALA A 308 1.92 -4.22 -30.47
CA ALA A 308 0.80 -5.16 -30.38
C ALA A 308 0.24 -5.55 -31.76
N ARG A 309 -0.97 -6.14 -31.80
CA ARG A 309 -1.68 -6.52 -33.05
C ARG A 309 -2.36 -5.32 -33.73
N SER A 310 -1.81 -4.11 -33.66
CA SER A 310 -2.42 -2.90 -34.25
C SER A 310 -2.22 -2.77 -35.78
N THR A 311 -2.00 -3.89 -36.47
CA THR A 311 -1.73 -3.95 -37.91
C THR A 311 -3.02 -3.83 -38.73
N LYS A 312 -3.66 -2.65 -38.70
CA LYS A 312 -4.83 -2.31 -39.56
C LYS A 312 -4.42 -2.03 -41.03
N GLY A 313 -3.65 -2.94 -41.64
CA GLY A 313 -3.34 -2.95 -43.07
C GLY A 313 -2.43 -1.83 -43.59
N GLY A 314 -1.79 -1.04 -42.73
CA GLY A 314 -0.84 0.00 -43.10
C GLY A 314 0.58 -0.52 -43.38
N ASP A 315 1.49 0.38 -43.76
CA ASP A 315 2.92 0.06 -43.90
C ASP A 315 3.55 -0.24 -42.53
N VAL A 316 4.45 -1.22 -42.49
CA VAL A 316 5.11 -1.69 -41.27
C VAL A 316 6.11 -0.65 -40.77
N GLU A 317 6.85 0.02 -41.67
CA GLU A 317 7.81 1.07 -41.29
C GLU A 317 7.09 2.33 -40.78
N GLU A 318 5.95 2.71 -41.37
CA GLU A 318 5.11 3.81 -40.87
C GLU A 318 4.47 3.47 -39.51
N THR A 319 4.02 2.22 -39.33
CA THR A 319 3.49 1.73 -38.04
C THR A 319 4.58 1.75 -36.96
N ALA A 320 5.78 1.25 -37.26
CA ALA A 320 6.93 1.28 -36.33
C ALA A 320 7.30 2.71 -35.95
N LEU A 321 7.39 3.63 -36.91
CA LEU A 321 7.61 5.06 -36.65
C LEU A 321 6.51 5.63 -35.73
N HIS A 322 5.23 5.36 -36.00
CA HIS A 322 4.13 5.89 -35.22
C HIS A 322 4.17 5.40 -33.76
N THR A 323 4.31 4.09 -33.55
CA THR A 323 4.47 3.49 -32.21
C THR A 323 5.69 4.06 -31.49
N ASN A 324 6.84 4.19 -32.16
CA ASN A 324 8.05 4.75 -31.56
C ASN A 324 7.92 6.25 -31.21
N LEU A 325 7.11 7.02 -31.94
CA LEU A 325 6.83 8.43 -31.63
C LEU A 325 5.84 8.59 -30.46
N GLU A 326 4.88 7.69 -30.31
CA GLU A 326 4.03 7.61 -29.09
C GLU A 326 4.87 7.18 -27.88
N ALA A 327 5.68 6.13 -28.03
CA ALA A 327 6.58 5.63 -27.00
C ALA A 327 7.59 6.70 -26.54
N ALA A 328 8.11 7.52 -27.46
CA ALA A 328 9.01 8.63 -27.13
C ALA A 328 8.34 9.72 -26.24
N GLU A 329 7.02 9.94 -26.34
CA GLU A 329 6.31 10.77 -25.35
C GLU A 329 6.07 10.02 -24.05
N GLU A 330 5.62 8.77 -24.14
CA GLU A 330 5.13 8.04 -22.97
C GLU A 330 6.27 7.58 -22.06
N VAL A 331 7.42 7.16 -22.60
CA VAL A 331 8.65 6.95 -21.81
C VAL A 331 9.05 8.24 -21.09
N ALA A 332 9.07 9.38 -21.79
CA ALA A 332 9.39 10.66 -21.15
C ALA A 332 8.37 11.07 -20.07
N ARG A 333 7.12 10.60 -20.15
CA ARG A 333 6.09 10.75 -19.10
C ARG A 333 6.40 9.82 -17.92
N GLN A 334 6.51 8.51 -18.16
CA GLN A 334 6.77 7.48 -17.14
C GLN A 334 8.07 7.72 -16.36
N LEU A 335 9.14 8.20 -17.02
CA LEU A 335 10.39 8.58 -16.37
C LEU A 335 10.24 9.70 -15.33
N ARG A 336 9.20 10.54 -15.43
CA ARG A 336 8.86 11.53 -14.39
C ARG A 336 7.91 10.95 -13.35
N LEU A 337 6.83 10.28 -13.78
CA LEU A 337 5.81 9.75 -12.88
C LEU A 337 6.37 8.73 -11.88
N ARG A 338 7.31 7.88 -12.33
CA ARG A 338 8.02 6.89 -11.51
C ARG A 338 9.32 7.43 -10.90
N ASP A 339 9.65 8.69 -11.19
CA ASP A 339 10.93 9.41 -10.99
C ASP A 339 12.23 8.64 -11.31
N ILE A 340 12.15 7.65 -12.22
CA ILE A 340 13.25 6.76 -12.66
C ILE A 340 14.52 7.57 -12.98
N GLY A 341 15.67 7.12 -12.50
CA GLY A 341 16.96 7.70 -12.87
C GLY A 341 18.13 6.73 -12.75
N GLY A 342 19.31 7.22 -13.13
CA GLY A 342 20.48 6.38 -13.42
C GLY A 342 20.65 6.21 -14.92
N LEU A 343 21.19 5.07 -15.34
CA LEU A 343 21.28 4.66 -16.74
C LEU A 343 19.95 4.01 -17.18
N ILE A 344 19.47 4.39 -18.35
CA ILE A 344 18.25 3.88 -18.97
C ILE A 344 18.58 3.49 -20.41
N VAL A 345 18.09 2.34 -20.84
CA VAL A 345 18.26 1.82 -22.21
C VAL A 345 16.87 1.55 -22.78
N ILE A 346 16.58 2.12 -23.95
CA ILE A 346 15.29 1.97 -24.62
C ILE A 346 15.52 1.20 -25.93
N ASP A 347 14.87 0.05 -26.09
CA ASP A 347 14.80 -0.67 -27.35
C ASP A 347 13.60 -0.14 -28.14
N PHE A 348 13.87 0.50 -29.27
CA PHE A 348 12.84 1.02 -30.17
C PHE A 348 12.64 0.04 -31.33
N ILE A 349 11.39 -0.15 -31.76
CA ILE A 349 11.06 -1.01 -32.91
C ILE A 349 11.95 -0.61 -34.10
N ASP A 350 12.60 -1.60 -34.70
CA ASP A 350 13.56 -1.38 -35.78
C ASP A 350 12.94 -0.53 -36.92
N MET A 351 13.64 0.55 -37.27
CA MET A 351 13.27 1.46 -38.36
C MET A 351 14.41 1.47 -39.36
N TYR A 352 14.16 1.12 -40.62
CA TYR A 352 15.20 1.09 -41.65
C TYR A 352 15.68 2.51 -42.01
N GLU A 353 14.79 3.50 -42.07
CA GLU A 353 15.18 4.86 -42.45
C GLU A 353 15.95 5.60 -41.34
N ALA A 354 17.12 6.13 -41.71
CA ALA A 354 17.88 7.05 -40.86
C ALA A 354 17.17 8.39 -40.60
N LYS A 355 16.08 8.68 -41.32
CA LYS A 355 15.16 9.79 -41.09
C LYS A 355 14.24 9.50 -39.91
N HIS A 356 13.58 8.33 -39.90
CA HIS A 356 12.68 7.89 -38.84
C HIS A 356 13.38 7.82 -37.48
N ARG A 357 14.57 7.20 -37.43
CA ARG A 357 15.42 7.19 -36.22
C ARG A 357 15.72 8.60 -35.67
N ARG A 358 15.98 9.59 -36.54
CA ARG A 358 16.19 11.00 -36.11
C ARG A 358 14.92 11.67 -35.60
N GLN A 359 13.77 11.37 -36.19
CA GLN A 359 12.48 11.91 -35.74
C GLN A 359 12.15 11.40 -34.32
N VAL A 360 12.45 10.14 -34.02
CA VAL A 360 12.32 9.56 -32.67
C VAL A 360 13.34 10.20 -31.70
N GLU A 361 14.62 10.32 -32.08
CA GLU A 361 15.64 11.03 -31.28
C GLU A 361 15.28 12.49 -30.97
N GLU A 362 14.58 13.18 -31.88
CA GLU A 362 14.11 14.55 -31.71
C GLU A 362 12.85 14.62 -30.83
N LYS A 363 11.90 13.70 -31.05
CA LYS A 363 10.66 13.57 -30.27
C LYS A 363 10.93 13.34 -28.78
N ILE A 364 11.80 12.38 -28.44
CA ILE A 364 12.15 12.10 -27.03
C ILE A 364 12.90 13.27 -26.38
N ARG A 365 13.77 13.95 -27.15
CA ARG A 365 14.51 15.14 -26.69
C ARG A 365 13.57 16.30 -26.33
N ASP A 366 12.52 16.53 -27.12
CA ASP A 366 11.51 17.53 -26.83
C ASP A 366 10.57 17.12 -25.69
N ALA A 367 10.17 15.85 -25.61
CA ALA A 367 9.33 15.34 -24.53
C ALA A 367 10.03 15.37 -23.15
N ILE A 368 11.37 15.27 -23.13
CA ILE A 368 12.21 15.42 -21.92
C ILE A 368 12.52 16.89 -21.60
N ARG A 369 12.30 17.84 -22.53
CA ARG A 369 12.66 19.27 -22.35
C ARG A 369 11.92 19.96 -21.18
N ILE A 370 10.82 19.38 -20.71
CA ILE A 370 10.05 19.86 -19.54
C ILE A 370 10.48 19.26 -18.20
N ASP A 371 11.36 18.25 -18.20
CA ASP A 371 11.78 17.49 -17.03
C ASP A 371 12.56 18.34 -16.01
N ARG A 372 12.36 18.02 -14.73
CA ARG A 372 13.06 18.58 -13.58
C ARG A 372 14.47 18.02 -13.43
N ALA A 373 14.73 16.79 -13.88
CA ALA A 373 16.05 16.15 -13.83
C ALA A 373 17.00 16.69 -14.91
N ARG A 374 18.31 16.64 -14.66
CA ARG A 374 19.31 16.73 -15.75
C ARG A 374 19.33 15.42 -16.51
N VAL A 375 19.07 15.46 -17.81
CA VAL A 375 19.15 14.28 -18.69
C VAL A 375 20.26 14.45 -19.72
N GLN A 376 20.92 13.35 -20.07
CA GLN A 376 21.82 13.23 -21.21
C GLN A 376 21.32 12.09 -22.09
N LEU A 377 21.21 12.31 -23.41
CA LEU A 377 20.81 11.28 -24.38
C LEU A 377 21.95 11.02 -25.35
N ALA A 378 22.16 9.75 -25.69
CA ALA A 378 22.94 9.33 -26.84
C ALA A 378 22.10 9.46 -28.13
N ARG A 379 22.57 8.80 -29.19
CA ARG A 379 21.81 8.52 -30.41
C ARG A 379 21.36 7.06 -30.42
N ILE A 380 20.41 6.73 -31.30
CA ILE A 380 20.09 5.32 -31.56
C ILE A 380 21.35 4.61 -32.07
N SER A 381 21.69 3.50 -31.42
CA SER A 381 22.90 2.73 -31.65
C SER A 381 22.84 1.94 -32.97
N LYS A 382 23.85 1.09 -33.22
CA LYS A 382 23.83 0.10 -34.32
C LYS A 382 22.95 -1.12 -34.01
N PHE A 383 22.39 -1.22 -32.81
CA PHE A 383 21.65 -2.36 -32.28
C PHE A 383 20.20 -1.99 -31.89
N GLY A 384 19.61 -0.95 -32.48
CA GLY A 384 18.26 -0.44 -32.13
C GLY A 384 18.22 0.41 -30.85
N LEU A 385 18.98 0.01 -29.83
CA LEU A 385 19.01 0.63 -28.50
C LEU A 385 19.34 2.13 -28.50
N LEU A 386 18.61 2.93 -27.72
CA LEU A 386 18.95 4.30 -27.31
C LEU A 386 19.40 4.32 -25.85
N GLU A 387 20.61 4.79 -25.59
CA GLU A 387 21.16 4.99 -24.25
C GLU A 387 20.86 6.41 -23.73
N MET A 388 20.43 6.55 -22.47
CA MET A 388 20.31 7.85 -21.81
C MET A 388 20.56 7.76 -20.30
N SER A 389 21.00 8.86 -19.69
CA SER A 389 21.16 8.98 -18.24
C SER A 389 20.29 10.09 -17.68
N ARG A 390 19.40 9.78 -16.73
CA ARG A 390 18.56 10.74 -16.01
C ARG A 390 19.08 10.94 -14.58
N GLN A 391 19.25 12.18 -14.16
CA GLN A 391 19.63 12.50 -12.78
C GLN A 391 18.53 12.03 -11.82
N ARG A 392 18.88 11.13 -10.91
CA ARG A 392 18.06 10.81 -9.73
C ARG A 392 17.93 12.06 -8.87
N LEU A 393 16.69 12.43 -8.56
CA LEU A 393 16.37 13.54 -7.67
C LEU A 393 15.93 13.05 -6.29
N ARG A 394 15.30 11.88 -6.26
CA ARG A 394 14.59 11.20 -5.17
C ARG A 394 14.72 9.68 -5.43
N PRO A 395 14.29 8.80 -4.51
CA PRO A 395 13.97 7.41 -4.84
C PRO A 395 12.93 7.33 -5.97
N SER A 396 12.96 6.26 -6.77
CA SER A 396 11.84 5.96 -7.70
C SER A 396 10.69 5.24 -6.99
N ILE A 397 9.48 5.22 -7.57
CA ILE A 397 8.31 4.49 -6.99
C ILE A 397 8.63 3.00 -6.78
N ASP A 398 9.48 2.41 -7.64
CA ASP A 398 10.01 1.05 -7.47
C ASP A 398 10.88 0.89 -6.20
N GLU A 399 11.64 1.92 -5.84
CA GLU A 399 12.54 1.91 -4.67
C GLU A 399 11.84 2.33 -3.38
N ALA A 400 10.70 3.02 -3.46
CA ALA A 400 9.94 3.53 -2.31
C ALA A 400 8.69 2.69 -1.96
N SER A 401 8.12 1.98 -2.94
CA SER A 401 6.83 1.27 -2.77
C SER A 401 6.88 -0.23 -3.05
N HIS A 402 8.00 -0.79 -3.53
CA HIS A 402 8.11 -2.22 -3.83
C HIS A 402 9.20 -2.90 -2.98
N LYS A 403 8.93 -4.13 -2.54
CA LYS A 403 9.90 -5.01 -1.86
C LYS A 403 10.48 -6.02 -2.84
N VAL A 404 11.73 -6.44 -2.65
CA VAL A 404 12.36 -7.49 -3.47
C VAL A 404 11.59 -8.80 -3.29
N CYS A 405 11.07 -9.37 -4.39
CA CYS A 405 10.24 -10.57 -4.35
C CYS A 405 10.93 -11.73 -3.58
N PRO A 406 10.40 -12.18 -2.43
CA PRO A 406 11.10 -13.10 -1.53
C PRO A 406 11.35 -14.48 -2.16
N ARG A 407 10.47 -14.90 -3.08
CA ARG A 407 10.53 -16.20 -3.75
C ARG A 407 11.61 -16.29 -4.84
N CYS A 408 11.91 -15.21 -5.56
CA CYS A 408 12.95 -15.22 -6.59
C CYS A 408 14.17 -14.36 -6.24
N LYS A 409 14.17 -13.69 -5.08
CA LYS A 409 15.21 -12.76 -4.60
C LYS A 409 15.67 -11.79 -5.71
N GLY A 410 14.70 -11.23 -6.45
CA GLY A 410 14.92 -10.29 -7.55
C GLY A 410 15.21 -10.91 -8.93
N GLN A 411 15.36 -12.24 -9.05
CA GLN A 411 15.76 -12.89 -10.32
C GLN A 411 14.67 -12.90 -11.41
N GLY A 412 13.41 -12.54 -11.08
CA GLY A 412 12.28 -12.54 -12.03
C GLY A 412 11.89 -13.91 -12.59
N SER A 413 12.54 -14.98 -12.15
CA SER A 413 12.38 -16.35 -12.65
C SER A 413 12.75 -17.37 -11.57
N ILE A 414 12.23 -18.60 -11.70
CA ILE A 414 12.51 -19.71 -10.77
C ILE A 414 12.89 -20.97 -11.56
N ARG A 415 13.75 -21.81 -10.97
CA ARG A 415 14.11 -23.11 -11.56
C ARG A 415 12.92 -24.06 -11.53
N SER A 416 12.76 -24.89 -12.58
CA SER A 416 11.69 -25.89 -12.63
C SER A 416 11.87 -27.00 -11.59
N THR A 417 10.76 -27.65 -11.19
CA THR A 417 10.74 -28.73 -10.20
C THR A 417 11.79 -29.80 -10.49
N GLN A 418 11.90 -30.25 -11.75
CA GLN A 418 12.86 -31.27 -12.16
C GLN A 418 14.31 -30.77 -12.08
N SER A 419 14.54 -29.49 -12.39
CA SER A 419 15.87 -28.88 -12.27
C SER A 419 16.31 -28.72 -10.82
N VAL A 420 15.39 -28.38 -9.91
CA VAL A 420 15.68 -28.28 -8.46
C VAL A 420 15.87 -29.68 -7.88
N ALA A 421 14.98 -30.64 -8.17
CA ALA A 421 15.10 -32.01 -7.72
C ALA A 421 16.43 -32.66 -8.14
N LEU A 422 16.86 -32.49 -9.40
CA LEU A 422 18.17 -32.98 -9.86
C LEU A 422 19.36 -32.21 -9.25
N SER A 423 19.16 -31.00 -8.72
CA SER A 423 20.18 -30.28 -7.96
C SER A 423 20.28 -30.86 -6.54
N VAL A 424 19.15 -31.00 -5.86
CA VAL A 424 19.02 -31.61 -4.52
C VAL A 424 19.57 -33.03 -4.50
N LEU A 425 19.25 -33.87 -5.48
CA LEU A 425 19.71 -35.26 -5.54
C LEU A 425 21.25 -35.38 -5.54
N ARG A 426 21.96 -34.45 -6.19
CA ARG A 426 23.43 -34.41 -6.19
C ARG A 426 24.01 -33.94 -4.86
N LEU A 427 23.32 -33.02 -4.17
CA LEU A 427 23.71 -32.56 -2.84
C LEU A 427 23.49 -33.64 -1.79
N ILE A 428 22.40 -34.42 -1.89
CA ILE A 428 22.16 -35.61 -1.06
C ILE A 428 23.29 -36.64 -1.28
N GLU A 429 23.68 -36.91 -2.53
CA GLU A 429 24.82 -37.78 -2.87
C GLU A 429 26.14 -37.25 -2.30
N GLU A 430 26.37 -35.93 -2.35
CA GLU A 430 27.55 -35.28 -1.78
C GLU A 430 27.60 -35.39 -0.24
N GLU A 431 26.50 -35.14 0.48
CA GLU A 431 26.45 -35.28 1.94
C GLU A 431 26.53 -36.75 2.40
N ALA A 432 25.97 -37.69 1.63
CA ALA A 432 26.03 -39.13 1.92
C ALA A 432 27.47 -39.67 1.82
N ASN A 433 28.25 -39.20 0.85
CA ASN A 433 29.64 -39.63 0.59
C ASN A 433 30.67 -39.07 1.60
N LYS A 434 30.29 -38.18 2.52
CA LYS A 434 31.21 -37.60 3.52
C LYS A 434 31.46 -38.57 4.67
N GLU A 435 32.73 -38.80 5.02
CA GLU A 435 33.12 -39.65 6.16
C GLU A 435 32.40 -39.25 7.46
N THR A 436 31.89 -40.24 8.21
CA THR A 436 31.06 -40.13 9.42
C THR A 436 29.57 -39.76 9.24
N THR A 437 29.02 -39.67 8.03
CA THR A 437 27.55 -39.51 7.84
C THR A 437 26.79 -40.74 8.35
N ALA A 438 25.65 -40.54 9.02
CA ALA A 438 24.70 -41.58 9.40
C ALA A 438 23.37 -41.45 8.63
N LYS A 439 22.83 -40.23 8.58
CA LYS A 439 21.53 -39.89 7.99
C LYS A 439 21.64 -38.54 7.27
N VAL A 440 20.99 -38.40 6.12
CA VAL A 440 20.78 -37.12 5.42
C VAL A 440 19.28 -36.84 5.41
N VAL A 441 18.88 -35.66 5.90
CA VAL A 441 17.47 -35.23 5.95
C VAL A 441 17.31 -34.05 5.00
N ALA A 442 16.54 -34.20 3.93
CA ALA A 442 16.29 -33.14 2.96
C ALA A 442 14.85 -32.64 3.09
N GLN A 443 14.68 -31.36 3.44
CA GLN A 443 13.38 -30.69 3.51
C GLN A 443 13.10 -29.97 2.20
N LEU A 444 11.94 -30.26 1.61
CA LEU A 444 11.69 -29.99 0.20
C LEU A 444 10.26 -29.49 -0.03
N PRO A 445 10.07 -28.48 -0.90
CA PRO A 445 8.74 -28.11 -1.39
C PRO A 445 8.00 -29.35 -1.89
N MET A 446 6.72 -29.51 -1.54
CA MET A 446 5.93 -30.72 -1.83
C MET A 446 6.16 -31.30 -3.23
N LYS A 447 6.12 -30.47 -4.29
CA LYS A 447 6.31 -30.92 -5.69
C LYS A 447 7.72 -31.48 -5.97
N VAL A 448 8.75 -30.99 -5.27
CA VAL A 448 10.13 -31.50 -5.35
C VAL A 448 10.26 -32.80 -4.56
N ALA A 449 9.64 -32.88 -3.37
CA ALA A 449 9.59 -34.10 -2.56
C ALA A 449 8.90 -35.24 -3.31
N THR A 450 7.70 -35.00 -3.88
CA THR A 450 6.96 -36.00 -4.67
C THR A 450 7.78 -36.54 -5.85
N PHE A 451 8.44 -35.66 -6.61
CA PHE A 451 9.25 -36.06 -7.77
C PHE A 451 10.49 -36.89 -7.38
N LEU A 452 11.12 -36.58 -6.24
CA LEU A 452 12.24 -37.37 -5.75
C LEU A 452 11.77 -38.73 -5.18
N SER A 453 10.72 -38.73 -4.36
CA SER A 453 10.13 -39.94 -3.76
C SER A 453 9.47 -40.90 -4.77
N ASN A 454 9.24 -40.48 -6.02
CA ASN A 454 8.69 -41.33 -7.09
C ASN A 454 9.68 -41.48 -8.25
N GLU A 455 9.79 -40.50 -9.15
CA GLU A 455 10.59 -40.58 -10.38
C GLU A 455 12.12 -40.70 -10.16
N LYS A 456 12.61 -40.48 -8.93
CA LYS A 456 14.01 -40.69 -8.53
C LYS A 456 14.20 -41.66 -7.35
N ARG A 457 13.15 -42.39 -6.93
CA ARG A 457 13.21 -43.40 -5.86
C ARG A 457 14.38 -44.39 -6.02
N ALA A 458 14.55 -44.91 -7.24
CA ALA A 458 15.64 -45.84 -7.57
C ALA A 458 17.04 -45.22 -7.50
N ALA A 459 17.18 -43.91 -7.70
CA ALA A 459 18.46 -43.22 -7.56
C ALA A 459 18.80 -42.96 -6.08
N ILE A 460 17.80 -42.66 -5.24
CA ILE A 460 17.98 -42.50 -3.79
C ILE A 460 18.41 -43.84 -3.17
N ALA A 461 17.69 -44.93 -3.47
CA ALA A 461 18.05 -46.26 -2.97
C ALA A 461 19.48 -46.70 -3.37
N LEU A 462 19.97 -46.24 -4.53
CA LEU A 462 21.36 -46.46 -4.96
C LEU A 462 22.36 -45.62 -4.14
N ILE A 463 22.03 -44.37 -3.80
CA ILE A 463 22.85 -43.52 -2.92
C ILE A 463 22.92 -44.13 -1.51
N GLU A 464 21.80 -44.59 -0.96
CA GLU A 464 21.75 -45.25 0.35
C GLU A 464 22.59 -46.53 0.37
N ALA A 465 22.42 -47.41 -0.61
CA ALA A 465 23.14 -48.68 -0.72
C ALA A 465 24.65 -48.50 -0.93
N ASN A 466 25.08 -47.52 -1.74
CA ASN A 466 26.50 -47.29 -2.02
C ASN A 466 27.25 -46.67 -0.83
N ASN A 467 26.59 -45.81 -0.04
CA ASN A 467 27.25 -45.06 1.05
C ASN A 467 27.01 -45.66 2.45
N ASN A 468 26.04 -46.59 2.59
CA ASN A 468 25.59 -47.13 3.88
C ASN A 468 25.12 -46.01 4.85
N VAL A 469 24.20 -45.20 4.34
CA VAL A 469 23.61 -43.98 4.93
C VAL A 469 22.11 -43.99 4.62
N SER A 470 21.27 -43.54 5.56
CA SER A 470 19.83 -43.37 5.30
C SER A 470 19.52 -41.97 4.76
N VAL A 471 18.63 -41.88 3.76
CA VAL A 471 18.15 -40.61 3.17
C VAL A 471 16.67 -40.42 3.50
N VAL A 472 16.35 -39.41 4.31
CA VAL A 472 14.99 -39.03 4.65
C VAL A 472 14.58 -37.82 3.83
N LEU A 473 13.57 -37.97 2.97
CA LEU A 473 12.91 -36.85 2.31
C LEU A 473 11.72 -36.39 3.13
N VAL A 474 11.67 -35.10 3.45
CA VAL A 474 10.58 -34.44 4.16
C VAL A 474 9.87 -33.51 3.19
N SER A 475 8.62 -33.80 2.86
CA SER A 475 7.75 -32.84 2.17
C SER A 475 7.35 -31.75 3.14
N ASN A 476 7.71 -30.52 2.81
CA ASN A 476 7.42 -29.33 3.60
C ASN A 476 6.59 -28.37 2.73
N ASP A 477 5.57 -27.76 3.34
CA ASP A 477 4.60 -26.84 2.74
C ASP A 477 4.99 -25.37 2.91
N THR A 478 5.68 -25.03 4.01
CA THR A 478 6.32 -23.72 4.23
C THR A 478 7.38 -23.43 3.15
N LEU A 479 8.08 -24.46 2.67
CA LEU A 479 9.08 -24.33 1.61
C LEU A 479 8.46 -24.23 0.20
N GLN A 480 8.69 -23.10 -0.47
CA GLN A 480 8.36 -22.92 -1.88
C GLN A 480 9.60 -22.98 -2.80
N THR A 481 9.44 -23.57 -3.99
CA THR A 481 10.47 -23.55 -5.05
C THR A 481 10.86 -22.11 -5.41
N PRO A 482 12.15 -21.73 -5.35
CA PRO A 482 13.34 -22.60 -5.47
C PRO A 482 13.98 -23.10 -4.17
N ASN A 483 13.46 -22.75 -2.98
CA ASN A 483 14.09 -23.03 -1.69
C ASN A 483 14.06 -24.54 -1.34
N TYR A 484 15.04 -24.98 -0.55
CA TYR A 484 15.17 -26.31 0.05
C TYR A 484 16.21 -26.29 1.17
N ASP A 485 16.18 -27.27 2.08
CA ASP A 485 17.19 -27.47 3.13
C ASP A 485 17.70 -28.93 3.11
N ILE A 486 18.96 -29.14 3.48
CA ILE A 486 19.62 -30.46 3.54
C ILE A 486 20.52 -30.53 4.77
N GLN A 487 20.09 -31.32 5.76
CA GLN A 487 20.78 -31.50 7.03
C GLN A 487 21.53 -32.85 7.04
N ARG A 488 22.76 -32.84 7.55
CA ARG A 488 23.64 -34.02 7.62
C ARG A 488 23.90 -34.40 9.08
N ILE A 489 23.48 -35.61 9.46
CA ILE A 489 23.58 -36.13 10.83
C ILE A 489 24.72 -37.15 10.88
N ARG A 490 25.56 -37.08 11.93
CA ARG A 490 26.78 -37.88 12.05
C ARG A 490 26.57 -39.13 12.90
N LYS A 491 27.44 -40.12 12.74
CA LYS A 491 27.46 -41.33 13.58
C LYS A 491 27.85 -40.93 15.02
N GLY A 492 26.88 -40.93 15.93
CA GLY A 492 27.01 -40.50 17.32
C GLY A 492 26.05 -39.40 17.76
N ASP A 493 25.35 -38.73 16.83
CA ASP A 493 24.28 -37.77 17.16
C ASP A 493 22.93 -38.51 17.26
N GLU A 494 22.59 -39.01 18.45
CA GLU A 494 21.37 -39.79 18.72
C GLU A 494 20.06 -38.97 18.68
N SER A 495 20.15 -37.64 18.57
CA SER A 495 19.05 -36.66 18.70
C SER A 495 17.90 -36.76 17.69
N THR A 496 17.95 -37.71 16.76
CA THR A 496 16.86 -37.97 15.78
C THR A 496 16.57 -39.46 15.57
N GLU A 497 17.04 -40.35 16.45
CA GLU A 497 16.60 -41.76 16.42
C GLU A 497 15.12 -41.87 16.86
N GLY A 498 14.37 -42.77 16.23
CA GLY A 498 12.92 -42.93 16.46
C GLY A 498 12.01 -41.81 15.94
N VAL A 499 12.53 -40.62 15.60
CA VAL A 499 11.70 -39.49 15.13
C VAL A 499 11.14 -39.75 13.72
N LEU A 500 9.82 -39.69 13.59
CA LEU A 500 9.09 -39.90 12.32
C LEU A 500 9.39 -38.78 11.33
N SER A 501 9.49 -39.11 10.03
CA SER A 501 9.94 -38.19 8.98
C SER A 501 9.14 -36.88 8.89
N TYR A 502 7.82 -36.92 9.07
CA TYR A 502 6.98 -35.72 9.07
C TYR A 502 7.17 -34.84 10.32
N LYS A 503 7.65 -35.40 11.44
CA LYS A 503 8.05 -34.64 12.64
C LYS A 503 9.47 -34.07 12.56
N LEU A 504 10.20 -34.31 11.46
CA LEU A 504 11.46 -33.63 11.16
C LEU A 504 11.24 -32.35 10.33
N ALA A 505 10.00 -32.05 9.92
CA ALA A 505 9.66 -30.79 9.28
C ALA A 505 9.93 -29.63 10.24
N ARG A 506 10.68 -28.63 9.77
CA ARG A 506 10.82 -27.33 10.42
C ARG A 506 9.89 -26.33 9.78
N ASP A 507 9.36 -25.39 10.55
CA ASP A 507 8.74 -24.21 9.97
C ASP A 507 9.83 -23.27 9.44
N PHE A 508 9.80 -22.93 8.15
CA PHE A 508 10.71 -21.95 7.53
C PHE A 508 10.07 -20.57 7.34
N ASN A 509 8.83 -20.38 7.82
CA ASN A 509 8.16 -19.08 7.96
C ASN A 509 8.27 -18.52 9.39
N SER A 510 8.71 -19.33 10.37
CA SER A 510 8.97 -18.90 11.74
C SER A 510 10.08 -17.84 11.83
N GLU A 511 9.98 -16.95 12.82
CA GLU A 511 10.85 -15.77 12.96
C GLU A 511 12.36 -16.12 12.99
N ASP A 512 12.70 -17.24 13.63
CA ASP A 512 14.05 -17.86 13.70
C ASP A 512 14.76 -18.02 12.34
N TYR A 513 14.05 -17.95 11.20
CA TYR A 513 14.61 -18.13 9.84
C TYR A 513 14.50 -16.90 8.92
N LEU A 514 13.94 -15.78 9.38
CA LEU A 514 13.77 -14.57 8.54
C LEU A 514 14.98 -13.62 8.57
N ASP A 515 15.81 -13.72 9.62
CA ASP A 515 16.86 -12.78 10.05
C ASP A 515 18.05 -12.58 9.06
N ASP A 516 18.14 -13.37 7.97
CA ASP A 516 19.25 -13.29 6.99
C ASP A 516 18.86 -12.57 5.68
N THR A 517 17.65 -12.01 5.55
CA THR A 517 17.30 -11.14 4.39
C THR A 517 16.38 -9.94 4.65
N THR A 518 15.76 -9.80 5.81
CA THR A 518 15.11 -8.55 6.19
C THR A 518 16.14 -7.60 6.79
N ASP A 519 16.54 -6.55 6.05
CA ASP A 519 16.92 -5.28 6.68
C ASP A 519 15.68 -4.87 7.52
N SER A 520 15.73 -5.11 8.83
CA SER A 520 14.66 -4.73 9.74
C SER A 520 14.60 -3.21 9.75
N VAL A 521 13.53 -2.65 9.16
CA VAL A 521 13.29 -1.21 9.18
C VAL A 521 12.84 -0.85 10.58
N ASP A 522 13.82 -0.67 11.46
CA ASP A 522 13.59 -0.16 12.81
C ASP A 522 12.82 1.15 12.70
N TRP A 523 11.75 1.27 13.48
CA TRP A 523 10.80 2.37 13.43
C TRP A 523 11.36 3.61 14.15
N HIS A 524 12.61 3.98 13.81
CA HIS A 524 13.40 5.05 14.40
C HIS A 524 12.52 6.23 14.79
N THR A 525 12.37 6.42 16.10
CA THR A 525 11.46 7.38 16.72
C THR A 525 11.65 8.74 16.05
N GLN A 526 10.60 9.24 15.38
CA GLN A 526 10.75 10.40 14.49
C GLN A 526 11.20 11.62 15.32
N GLN A 527 12.46 12.02 15.14
CA GLN A 527 13.04 13.14 15.86
C GLN A 527 12.30 14.42 15.51
N GLU A 528 11.64 15.04 16.49
CA GLU A 528 11.05 16.36 16.31
C GLU A 528 12.16 17.39 16.00
N ALA A 529 11.98 18.16 14.93
CA ALA A 529 12.96 19.15 14.52
C ALA A 529 12.95 20.35 15.47
N ALA A 530 14.13 20.74 15.96
CA ALA A 530 14.29 21.89 16.86
C ALA A 530 13.78 23.22 16.27
N VAL A 531 13.71 23.33 14.93
CA VAL A 531 13.08 24.43 14.20
C VAL A 531 12.10 23.85 13.17
N SER A 532 10.80 24.07 13.40
CA SER A 532 9.69 23.67 12.53
C SER A 532 8.87 24.89 12.08
N ASP A 533 8.58 24.99 10.78
CA ASP A 533 7.75 25.99 10.08
C ASP A 533 7.56 27.37 10.76
N LEU A 534 8.61 28.19 10.68
CA LEU A 534 8.57 29.60 11.11
C LEU A 534 7.65 30.44 10.23
N VAL A 535 6.49 30.82 10.76
CA VAL A 535 5.58 31.76 10.10
C VAL A 535 6.21 33.16 10.00
N PRO A 536 6.51 33.71 8.80
CA PRO A 536 7.08 35.05 8.67
C PRO A 536 6.14 36.14 9.19
N SER A 537 6.68 37.14 9.89
CA SER A 537 5.87 38.09 10.67
C SER A 537 5.14 39.16 9.83
N ALA A 538 5.34 39.21 8.51
CA ALA A 538 4.65 40.12 7.60
C ALA A 538 4.65 39.58 6.15
N PRO A 539 3.54 39.73 5.39
CA PRO A 539 3.49 39.38 3.97
C PRO A 539 4.29 40.37 3.09
N PRO A 540 4.68 39.99 1.87
CA PRO A 540 5.52 40.78 0.99
C PRO A 540 4.86 42.08 0.51
N PRO A 541 5.67 43.10 0.16
CA PRO A 541 5.17 44.33 -0.42
C PRO A 541 4.43 44.04 -1.73
N LYS A 542 3.17 44.50 -1.83
CA LYS A 542 2.37 44.32 -3.05
C LYS A 542 3.04 45.00 -4.25
N PRO A 543 3.17 44.34 -5.41
CA PRO A 543 3.80 44.93 -6.57
C PRO A 543 3.05 46.19 -7.00
N LYS A 544 3.81 47.29 -7.16
CA LYS A 544 3.28 48.60 -7.53
C LYS A 544 2.81 48.61 -8.99
N THR A 545 1.63 48.04 -9.24
CA THR A 545 1.02 47.83 -10.56
C THR A 545 0.64 49.15 -11.23
N SER A 546 1.64 49.81 -11.83
CA SER A 546 1.55 51.11 -12.51
C SER A 546 0.83 51.04 -13.88
N PHE A 547 -0.35 50.42 -13.93
CA PHE A 547 -1.13 50.20 -15.16
C PHE A 547 -2.59 50.69 -15.12
N PHE A 548 -3.14 51.06 -13.96
CA PHE A 548 -4.51 51.61 -13.86
C PHE A 548 -4.54 53.13 -13.59
N LYS A 549 -4.03 53.92 -14.55
CA LYS A 549 -4.10 55.40 -14.52
C LYS A 549 -4.75 56.05 -15.76
N LEU A 550 -5.36 55.27 -16.66
CA LEU A 550 -5.90 55.77 -17.94
C LEU A 550 -7.42 55.65 -18.13
N VAL A 551 -8.15 54.85 -17.33
CA VAL A 551 -9.57 54.52 -17.60
C VAL A 551 -10.52 54.86 -16.44
N LYS A 552 -10.58 56.15 -16.08
CA LYS A 552 -11.81 56.87 -15.68
C LYS A 552 -11.51 58.35 -15.38
N ARG A 553 -11.66 59.20 -16.40
CA ARG A 553 -11.79 60.67 -16.22
C ARG A 553 -12.96 61.22 -17.03
N VAL A 554 -14.09 60.51 -16.96
CA VAL A 554 -15.37 60.89 -17.56
C VAL A 554 -16.45 60.72 -16.49
N LEU A 555 -16.95 61.87 -16.00
CA LEU A 555 -18.09 62.10 -15.11
C LEU A 555 -18.16 61.35 -13.75
N GLY A 556 -18.08 62.16 -12.69
CA GLY A 556 -19.01 62.13 -11.55
C GLY A 556 -19.33 63.58 -11.15
N PHE A 557 -20.42 63.84 -10.41
CA PHE A 557 -20.63 64.94 -9.43
C PHE A 557 -22.12 65.11 -8.98
N VAL A 558 -22.31 65.69 -7.78
CA VAL A 558 -23.51 65.99 -6.96
C VAL A 558 -24.18 64.75 -6.32
N GLY A 559 -24.32 64.63 -4.99
CA GLY A 559 -24.05 65.64 -3.93
C GLY A 559 -24.10 65.16 -2.45
N ASN A 560 -24.74 65.96 -1.57
CA ASN A 560 -24.43 66.21 -0.14
C ASN A 560 -25.76 66.54 0.64
N ASP A 561 -25.92 66.54 1.99
CA ASP A 561 -25.07 66.25 3.19
C ASP A 561 -25.93 66.05 4.48
N ASN A 562 -25.27 65.61 5.59
CA ASN A 562 -25.57 65.82 7.05
C ASN A 562 -26.75 65.16 7.85
N GLU A 563 -26.33 64.66 9.03
CA GLU A 563 -26.89 64.81 10.42
C GLU A 563 -27.94 63.86 11.11
N ALA A 564 -27.70 63.72 12.43
CA ALA A 564 -28.61 63.44 13.57
C ALA A 564 -29.13 62.00 13.92
N ALA A 565 -28.27 61.26 14.65
CA ALA A 565 -28.47 60.70 16.01
C ALA A 565 -29.70 59.82 16.45
N ALA A 566 -29.38 58.97 17.45
CA ALA A 566 -30.24 58.24 18.41
C ALA A 566 -30.59 56.75 18.15
N GLU A 567 -30.16 55.91 19.09
CA GLU A 567 -30.61 54.53 19.39
C GLU A 567 -31.82 54.57 20.38
N PRO A 568 -32.44 53.45 20.84
CA PRO A 568 -32.16 52.03 20.58
C PRO A 568 -33.42 51.15 20.28
N THR A 569 -33.18 49.83 20.23
CA THR A 569 -34.07 48.65 20.41
C THR A 569 -34.24 47.69 19.22
N GLU A 570 -34.18 46.39 19.55
CA GLU A 570 -34.29 45.22 18.67
C GLU A 570 -35.73 44.61 18.71
N PRO A 571 -36.01 43.45 18.07
CA PRO A 571 -35.88 43.11 16.65
C PRO A 571 -37.24 42.59 16.09
N VAL A 572 -37.28 42.01 14.87
CA VAL A 572 -37.97 40.71 14.52
C VAL A 572 -38.25 40.52 13.00
N LYS A 573 -37.82 39.35 12.49
CA LYS A 573 -38.26 38.53 11.31
C LYS A 573 -38.48 39.12 9.88
N LYS A 574 -37.62 38.63 8.98
CA LYS A 574 -37.81 38.13 7.59
C LYS A 574 -39.18 38.32 6.89
N SER A 575 -39.16 38.85 5.66
CA SER A 575 -39.88 38.29 4.48
C SER A 575 -39.21 38.76 3.16
N THR A 576 -39.65 38.29 1.99
CA THR A 576 -38.84 38.31 0.74
C THR A 576 -39.54 38.84 -0.53
N ALA A 577 -38.71 39.41 -1.42
CA ALA A 577 -38.82 39.44 -2.90
C ALA A 577 -39.49 40.63 -3.65
N LYS A 578 -38.68 41.22 -4.57
CA LYS A 578 -39.01 41.82 -5.90
C LYS A 578 -39.93 43.08 -5.99
N SER A 579 -39.35 44.27 -6.19
CA SER A 579 -38.96 44.80 -7.52
C SER A 579 -38.99 46.36 -7.71
N ASN A 580 -37.88 46.88 -8.26
CA ASN A 580 -37.70 48.10 -9.10
C ASN A 580 -37.92 49.55 -8.58
N GLN A 581 -37.04 50.46 -9.06
CA GLN A 581 -36.97 51.94 -8.90
C GLN A 581 -36.74 52.46 -7.44
N GLY A 582 -35.64 53.14 -7.04
CA GLY A 582 -34.36 53.56 -7.68
C GLY A 582 -34.19 55.09 -7.77
N GLY A 583 -33.07 55.78 -7.41
CA GLY A 583 -31.72 55.39 -6.97
C GLY A 583 -31.35 55.93 -5.55
N ARG A 584 -30.28 56.71 -5.30
CA ARG A 584 -29.25 57.38 -6.16
C ARG A 584 -27.94 57.71 -5.37
N ASN A 585 -27.03 58.55 -5.91
CA ASN A 585 -25.59 58.57 -5.54
C ASN A 585 -24.95 59.95 -5.17
N ASN A 586 -23.92 59.87 -4.30
CA ASN A 586 -22.63 60.61 -4.12
C ASN A 586 -22.25 61.99 -4.75
N GLU A 587 -21.65 62.82 -3.88
CA GLU A 587 -20.43 63.68 -4.02
C GLU A 587 -20.38 64.86 -5.00
N GLY A 588 -20.00 66.06 -4.54
CA GLY A 588 -19.00 66.84 -5.30
C GLY A 588 -18.87 68.35 -5.09
N GLY A 589 -17.69 68.80 -4.65
CA GLY A 589 -17.21 70.19 -4.71
C GLY A 589 -15.86 70.37 -3.99
N ASN A 590 -14.80 71.00 -4.52
CA ASN A 590 -14.65 71.75 -5.79
C ASN A 590 -13.33 71.35 -6.53
N ASN A 591 -12.32 72.13 -6.99
CA ASN A 591 -12.05 73.58 -7.03
C ASN A 591 -11.10 73.97 -8.23
N LYS A 592 -10.56 75.19 -8.18
CA LYS A 592 -9.85 76.02 -9.18
C LYS A 592 -8.30 75.95 -9.12
N SER A 593 -7.47 76.42 -10.09
CA SER A 593 -7.67 76.82 -11.52
C SER A 593 -6.35 77.26 -12.22
N GLN A 594 -6.44 77.54 -13.54
CA GLN A 594 -5.62 78.44 -14.40
C GLN A 594 -4.61 77.87 -15.45
N ARG A 595 -4.99 78.11 -16.73
CA ARG A 595 -4.24 78.76 -17.85
C ARG A 595 -2.99 78.14 -18.54
N ASN A 596 -3.25 77.59 -19.74
CA ASN A 596 -2.97 78.20 -21.08
C ASN A 596 -1.57 78.13 -21.77
N ARG A 597 -1.63 77.86 -23.10
CA ARG A 597 -0.67 78.11 -24.22
C ARG A 597 0.55 77.20 -24.52
N ASN A 598 0.74 77.04 -25.85
CA ASN A 598 1.89 76.55 -26.65
C ASN A 598 2.43 75.13 -26.36
N ASN A 599 2.78 74.26 -27.32
CA ASN A 599 3.05 74.29 -28.77
C ASN A 599 4.46 74.78 -29.24
N ASN A 600 5.30 73.79 -29.59
CA ASN A 600 6.47 73.81 -30.47
C ASN A 600 7.78 74.52 -30.01
N GLY A 601 8.92 73.91 -30.38
CA GLY A 601 10.27 74.49 -30.32
C GLY A 601 11.25 73.84 -29.32
N GLY A 602 12.24 73.07 -29.78
CA GLY A 602 13.26 72.49 -28.89
C GLY A 602 14.30 71.53 -29.50
N ASN A 603 14.47 71.45 -30.83
CA ASN A 603 15.38 70.50 -31.48
C ASN A 603 16.71 71.17 -31.90
N ASN A 604 17.85 70.60 -31.49
CA ASN A 604 19.16 70.83 -32.12
C ASN A 604 19.98 69.53 -32.05
N ASN A 605 20.18 68.79 -33.14
CA ASN A 605 21.14 69.06 -34.23
C ASN A 605 22.56 69.44 -33.77
N GLN A 606 23.52 68.59 -34.15
CA GLN A 606 24.52 69.03 -35.12
C GLN A 606 24.48 68.15 -36.37
N ARG A 607 23.78 68.64 -37.41
CA ARG A 607 24.01 68.21 -38.79
C ARG A 607 25.34 68.78 -39.29
N LYS A 608 26.11 67.99 -40.04
CA LYS A 608 27.05 68.56 -41.03
C LYS A 608 27.32 67.64 -42.22
N ARG A 609 26.35 67.56 -43.14
CA ARG A 609 26.64 67.43 -44.59
C ARG A 609 25.50 68.00 -45.45
N LYS A 610 25.83 68.34 -46.68
CA LYS A 610 24.98 69.01 -47.67
C LYS A 610 25.26 68.36 -49.03
N LYS A 611 24.19 67.91 -49.72
CA LYS A 611 24.18 67.10 -50.97
C LYS A 611 24.79 65.69 -50.79
N ALA A 612 24.17 64.56 -51.18
CA ALA A 612 23.22 64.20 -52.23
C ALA A 612 23.85 63.91 -53.61
N PHE A 613 23.77 62.65 -54.03
CA PHE A 613 23.02 62.23 -55.21
C PHE A 613 22.50 60.80 -55.04
N GLU A 614 21.91 60.21 -56.08
CA GLU A 614 20.99 59.06 -56.03
C GLU A 614 21.67 57.67 -56.18
N ASP A 615 20.87 56.63 -55.87
CA ASP A 615 20.57 55.48 -56.75
C ASP A 615 20.88 54.02 -56.29
N ASN A 616 19.94 53.18 -56.72
CA ASN A 616 19.66 51.73 -56.71
C ASN A 616 20.70 50.61 -56.33
N ARG A 617 20.09 49.50 -55.84
CA ARG A 617 20.34 48.06 -56.14
C ARG A 617 21.60 47.29 -55.67
N SER A 618 21.33 46.42 -54.69
CA SER A 618 21.52 44.94 -54.71
C SER A 618 22.87 44.25 -55.02
N SER A 619 23.12 43.21 -54.19
CA SER A 619 23.69 41.89 -54.55
C SER A 619 25.21 41.64 -54.40
N ASN A 620 25.51 40.76 -53.43
CA ASN A 620 26.47 39.62 -53.47
C ASN A 620 28.00 39.86 -53.72
N GLY A 621 28.85 38.95 -53.22
CA GLY A 621 30.18 38.71 -53.85
C GLY A 621 31.49 38.91 -53.06
N ASN A 622 31.73 38.11 -52.01
CA ASN A 622 32.99 37.36 -51.75
C ASN A 622 34.42 37.93 -52.10
N ASN A 623 35.26 38.01 -51.05
CA ASN A 623 36.61 37.38 -50.93
C ASN A 623 37.95 38.15 -51.24
N LYS A 624 39.03 37.72 -50.53
CA LYS A 624 40.51 37.86 -50.73
C LYS A 624 41.29 39.18 -50.50
N LYS A 625 41.95 39.21 -49.32
CA LYS A 625 43.44 39.22 -49.07
C LYS A 625 44.38 40.38 -49.46
N ASN A 626 45.38 40.56 -48.57
CA ASN A 626 46.76 41.08 -48.75
C ASN A 626 46.96 42.60 -48.94
N ARG A 627 48.02 43.24 -48.39
CA ARG A 627 48.98 42.90 -47.31
C ARG A 627 49.80 44.15 -46.92
N ASP A 628 50.55 44.08 -45.81
CA ASP A 628 51.70 44.94 -45.45
C ASP A 628 51.38 46.44 -45.19
N ASN A 629 52.10 47.26 -44.40
CA ASN A 629 53.09 47.17 -43.30
C ASN A 629 53.25 48.62 -42.75
N ARG A 630 53.85 49.01 -41.61
CA ARG A 630 54.55 48.41 -40.43
C ARG A 630 54.67 49.52 -39.36
N ASP A 631 55.08 49.36 -38.11
CA ASP A 631 55.43 48.20 -37.26
C ASP A 631 54.42 48.19 -36.07
N ASN A 632 54.64 48.37 -34.74
CA ASN A 632 55.83 48.40 -33.86
C ASN A 632 55.48 48.16 -32.35
N ARG A 633 55.31 46.88 -31.98
CA ARG A 633 55.55 46.27 -30.64
C ARG A 633 54.56 46.54 -29.49
N ASN A 634 54.23 45.57 -28.64
CA ASN A 634 54.29 44.08 -28.66
C ASN A 634 53.23 43.67 -27.60
N ASP A 635 52.10 43.03 -27.89
CA ASP A 635 51.86 41.66 -28.41
C ASP A 635 51.79 40.59 -27.31
N GLU A 636 50.58 40.05 -27.08
CA GLU A 636 50.36 38.68 -26.58
C GLU A 636 50.89 37.67 -27.63
N PRO A 637 51.19 36.41 -27.26
CA PRO A 637 50.16 35.40 -27.54
C PRO A 637 50.12 34.19 -26.58
N THR A 638 49.09 33.35 -26.74
CA THR A 638 49.11 31.94 -26.34
C THR A 638 50.14 31.12 -27.12
N ASN A 639 50.60 30.01 -26.56
CA ASN A 639 51.67 29.17 -27.11
C ASN A 639 51.20 27.71 -27.24
N ILE A 640 51.58 27.01 -28.33
CA ILE A 640 51.18 25.63 -28.64
C ILE A 640 52.38 24.86 -29.25
N GLU A 641 52.43 23.55 -28.99
CA GLU A 641 53.31 22.52 -29.58
C GLU A 641 54.83 22.54 -29.26
N ALA A 642 55.26 21.58 -28.42
CA ALA A 642 56.34 20.64 -28.78
C ALA A 642 56.42 19.41 -27.82
N THR A 643 56.45 18.21 -28.40
CA THR A 643 57.18 16.98 -28.00
C THR A 643 57.36 16.56 -26.51
N GLY A 644 56.93 15.33 -26.19
CA GLY A 644 57.88 14.21 -25.98
C GLY A 644 58.36 13.83 -24.56
N MET A 645 57.97 12.63 -24.11
CA MET A 645 58.67 11.67 -23.22
C MET A 645 59.32 12.10 -21.88
N ALA A 646 58.80 11.43 -20.82
CA ALA A 646 59.53 10.78 -19.71
C ALA A 646 60.53 11.55 -18.81
N GLU A 647 60.10 11.72 -17.56
CA GLU A 647 60.83 11.50 -16.30
C GLU A 647 62.20 12.17 -16.04
N ASN A 648 62.12 13.20 -15.20
CA ASN A 648 62.93 13.44 -14.00
C ASN A 648 64.46 13.58 -14.07
N ASP A 649 64.83 14.86 -13.94
CA ASP A 649 65.65 15.40 -12.84
C ASP A 649 67.18 15.42 -13.00
N LYS A 650 67.72 16.64 -12.84
CA LYS A 650 69.14 16.94 -12.61
C LYS A 650 69.32 18.29 -11.93
N SER A 651 69.89 18.25 -10.73
CA SER A 651 71.19 18.88 -10.49
C SER A 651 72.08 17.88 -9.73
N SER A 652 73.41 17.89 -9.82
CA SER A 652 74.31 18.93 -10.34
C SER A 652 75.58 18.36 -11.01
N ASP A 653 76.24 19.24 -11.77
CA ASP A 653 77.68 19.42 -11.91
C ASP A 653 78.67 18.38 -12.53
N ASN A 654 79.29 18.90 -13.60
CA ASN A 654 80.74 18.98 -13.86
C ASN A 654 81.49 17.95 -14.75
N LYS A 655 81.77 18.44 -15.97
CA LYS A 655 83.08 18.48 -16.67
C LYS A 655 83.64 17.28 -17.48
N GLN A 656 84.24 17.72 -18.60
CA GLN A 656 85.32 17.16 -19.42
C GLN A 656 85.06 16.05 -20.47
N ASP A 657 85.39 16.45 -21.70
CA ASP A 657 86.20 15.76 -22.72
C ASP A 657 85.87 14.35 -23.24
N ASN A 658 85.43 14.36 -24.50
CA ASN A 658 86.06 13.68 -25.65
C ASN A 658 86.22 12.13 -25.68
N ARG A 659 85.62 11.56 -26.74
CA ARG A 659 86.10 10.44 -27.60
C ARG A 659 85.98 8.97 -27.14
N ASN A 660 85.13 8.29 -27.92
CA ASN A 660 85.36 6.98 -28.58
C ASN A 660 85.25 5.65 -27.80
N LYS A 661 84.92 4.61 -28.60
CA LYS A 661 84.79 3.16 -28.31
C LYS A 661 83.53 2.83 -27.48
N ARG A 662 82.57 1.97 -27.90
CA ARG A 662 82.48 0.85 -28.89
C ARG A 662 83.20 -0.43 -28.43
N ARG A 663 82.60 -1.59 -28.77
CA ARG A 663 83.05 -2.99 -28.53
C ARG A 663 82.69 -3.52 -27.12
N ASP A 664 82.35 -4.79 -26.88
CA ASP A 664 82.22 -6.03 -27.70
C ASP A 664 81.47 -7.11 -26.85
N GLU A 665 81.03 -8.29 -27.29
CA GLU A 665 80.60 -8.87 -28.58
C GLU A 665 79.72 -10.12 -28.28
N ARG A 666 79.47 -11.01 -29.26
CA ARG A 666 78.63 -12.24 -29.15
C ARG A 666 79.40 -13.50 -28.71
N SER A 667 78.67 -14.63 -28.63
CA SER A 667 79.03 -16.01 -29.04
C SER A 667 79.31 -17.02 -27.90
N ASP A 668 79.07 -18.33 -28.04
CA ASP A 668 78.13 -19.08 -28.90
C ASP A 668 77.93 -20.53 -28.37
N ASN A 669 76.91 -21.23 -28.90
CA ASN A 669 76.72 -22.69 -28.96
C ASN A 669 76.79 -23.61 -27.70
N ARG A 670 75.72 -24.43 -27.56
CA ARG A 670 75.68 -25.93 -27.47
C ARG A 670 76.97 -26.68 -27.04
N ASN A 671 76.92 -27.77 -26.26
CA ASN A 671 76.02 -28.92 -26.44
C ASN A 671 76.00 -29.98 -25.28
N ASP A 672 74.96 -30.84 -25.28
CA ASP A 672 74.86 -32.25 -24.79
C ASP A 672 75.29 -32.77 -23.37
N ASN A 673 74.27 -33.21 -22.61
CA ASN A 673 74.01 -34.56 -22.02
C ASN A 673 74.83 -35.27 -20.87
N ARG A 674 74.03 -35.79 -19.90
CA ARG A 674 74.11 -37.06 -19.10
C ARG A 674 75.06 -37.28 -17.89
N ASN A 675 74.41 -37.52 -16.73
CA ASN A 675 74.68 -38.51 -15.66
C ASN A 675 76.04 -38.45 -14.88
N ASN A 676 76.20 -38.93 -13.64
CA ASN A 676 75.45 -39.90 -12.80
C ASN A 676 75.84 -39.77 -11.30
N ASN A 677 74.94 -40.06 -10.34
CA ASN A 677 75.19 -40.63 -8.96
C ASN A 677 76.20 -39.95 -7.97
N ARG A 678 76.18 -40.11 -6.63
CA ARG A 678 75.26 -40.65 -5.58
C ARG A 678 75.91 -40.33 -4.20
N ASP A 679 75.28 -40.31 -3.03
CA ASP A 679 73.86 -40.18 -2.59
C ASP A 679 73.81 -38.89 -1.70
N HIS A 680 73.54 -38.80 -0.37
CA HIS A 680 72.73 -39.52 0.65
C HIS A 680 72.51 -38.53 1.83
N ASP A 681 71.39 -38.46 2.56
CA ASP A 681 70.04 -38.99 2.29
C ASP A 681 69.04 -37.83 2.06
N ALA A 682 68.11 -37.36 2.92
CA ALA A 682 67.59 -37.78 4.23
C ALA A 682 66.08 -37.45 4.33
N LYS A 683 65.45 -37.65 5.50
CA LYS A 683 63.97 -37.75 5.64
C LYS A 683 63.43 -37.04 6.90
N PRO A 684 62.09 -36.84 7.03
CA PRO A 684 61.01 -37.16 6.07
C PRO A 684 60.08 -35.99 5.67
N GLN A 685 59.50 -36.11 4.45
CA GLN A 685 58.07 -35.99 4.08
C GLN A 685 57.10 -35.16 4.98
N ARG A 686 56.12 -34.40 4.46
CA ARG A 686 55.47 -34.26 3.11
C ARG A 686 54.66 -32.93 3.12
N GLU A 687 54.18 -32.30 2.04
CA GLU A 687 54.37 -32.34 0.57
C GLU A 687 54.02 -30.93 0.00
N LYS A 688 53.86 -30.75 -1.33
CA LYS A 688 53.34 -29.51 -1.95
C LYS A 688 52.57 -29.76 -3.26
N PRO A 689 51.46 -29.03 -3.52
CA PRO A 689 51.05 -28.66 -4.87
C PRO A 689 51.90 -27.49 -5.41
N ALA A 690 52.10 -27.43 -6.72
CA ALA A 690 52.85 -26.37 -7.42
C ALA A 690 51.94 -25.66 -8.46
N PRO A 691 52.23 -24.42 -8.87
CA PRO A 691 51.25 -23.55 -9.54
C PRO A 691 51.04 -23.89 -11.02
N ARG A 692 49.93 -23.39 -11.59
CA ARG A 692 49.60 -23.51 -13.02
C ARG A 692 49.16 -22.15 -13.59
N SER A 693 49.83 -21.72 -14.65
CA SER A 693 49.46 -20.53 -15.44
C SER A 693 48.29 -20.81 -16.39
N THR A 694 47.57 -19.76 -16.77
CA THR A 694 46.35 -19.83 -17.60
C THR A 694 46.61 -20.15 -19.08
N PRO A 695 45.71 -20.95 -19.70
CA PRO A 695 45.44 -20.89 -21.13
C PRO A 695 43.96 -20.58 -21.45
N LYS A 696 43.72 -20.30 -22.74
CA LYS A 696 42.50 -19.74 -23.36
C LYS A 696 41.21 -20.59 -23.16
N PRO A 697 40.01 -19.98 -23.30
CA PRO A 697 38.72 -20.68 -23.14
C PRO A 697 38.56 -21.85 -24.12
N PHE A 698 37.89 -22.90 -23.66
CA PHE A 698 37.55 -24.09 -24.44
C PHE A 698 36.04 -24.24 -24.61
N VAL A 699 35.62 -24.81 -25.74
CA VAL A 699 34.21 -24.95 -26.13
C VAL A 699 33.60 -26.19 -25.47
N ASN A 700 32.38 -26.08 -24.94
CA ASN A 700 31.66 -27.25 -24.43
C ASN A 700 31.18 -28.14 -25.60
N ALA A 701 31.58 -29.41 -25.60
CA ALA A 701 31.52 -30.29 -26.77
C ALA A 701 30.79 -31.61 -26.49
N TYR A 702 29.46 -31.57 -26.48
CA TYR A 702 28.60 -32.75 -26.62
C TYR A 702 27.73 -32.61 -27.86
N ALA A 703 28.37 -32.70 -29.03
CA ALA A 703 27.72 -32.55 -30.34
C ALA A 703 28.43 -33.38 -31.44
N THR A 704 28.61 -34.68 -31.20
CA THR A 704 29.15 -35.63 -32.20
C THR A 704 28.38 -36.95 -32.21
N ASP A 705 27.25 -36.97 -32.92
CA ASP A 705 27.23 -37.72 -34.18
C ASP A 705 26.47 -36.89 -35.24
N LYS A 706 26.88 -37.03 -36.50
CA LYS A 706 26.27 -36.40 -37.68
C LYS A 706 26.30 -37.38 -38.85
N SER A 707 25.25 -38.19 -38.97
CA SER A 707 24.91 -38.85 -40.23
C SER A 707 23.39 -38.81 -40.46
N LYS A 708 22.98 -38.51 -41.71
CA LYS A 708 21.61 -38.15 -42.14
C LYS A 708 21.15 -36.79 -41.55
N LEU A 709 20.72 -35.78 -42.32
CA LEU A 709 20.40 -35.70 -43.75
C LEU A 709 21.28 -34.67 -44.50
N HIS A 710 21.20 -34.68 -45.83
CA HIS A 710 21.98 -33.85 -46.74
C HIS A 710 21.07 -32.95 -47.60
N ASN A 711 21.48 -31.68 -47.76
CA ASN A 711 21.15 -30.71 -48.81
C ASN A 711 19.74 -30.66 -49.46
N GLY A 712 19.14 -29.46 -49.40
CA GLY A 712 18.63 -28.80 -50.61
C GLY A 712 17.11 -28.63 -50.74
N ARG A 713 16.67 -27.38 -50.97
CA ARG A 713 15.39 -27.10 -51.65
C ARG A 713 15.51 -27.50 -53.13
N PRO A 714 14.40 -27.87 -53.77
CA PRO A 714 13.80 -26.93 -54.72
C PRO A 714 12.32 -26.63 -54.46
N ILE A 715 11.73 -25.78 -55.30
CA ILE A 715 10.30 -25.38 -55.31
C ILE A 715 9.79 -25.57 -56.74
N SER A 716 8.68 -26.27 -56.98
CA SER A 716 7.77 -26.08 -58.12
C SER A 716 6.57 -27.05 -58.11
N GLU A 717 5.57 -26.75 -58.96
CA GLU A 717 4.47 -27.64 -59.46
C GLU A 717 3.43 -28.12 -58.42
N ALA A 718 2.14 -27.74 -58.45
CA ALA A 718 1.26 -27.05 -59.42
C ALA A 718 0.72 -27.89 -60.61
N ALA A 719 -0.49 -27.50 -61.09
CA ALA A 719 -1.36 -28.14 -62.09
C ALA A 719 -2.25 -29.32 -61.57
N GLU A 720 -3.55 -29.47 -61.91
CA GLU A 720 -4.46 -28.62 -62.71
C GLU A 720 -5.97 -29.04 -62.60
N ARG A 721 -6.90 -28.09 -62.86
CA ARG A 721 -8.32 -28.21 -63.35
C ARG A 721 -9.33 -29.11 -62.56
N GLY A 722 -10.61 -28.77 -62.33
CA GLY A 722 -11.45 -27.58 -62.61
C GLY A 722 -12.39 -27.71 -63.83
N ALA A 723 -13.68 -27.27 -63.82
CA ALA A 723 -14.55 -26.72 -62.76
C ALA A 723 -16.05 -26.63 -63.22
N GLY A 724 -17.01 -26.53 -62.29
CA GLY A 724 -18.45 -26.24 -62.51
C GLY A 724 -19.10 -25.68 -61.21
N LYS A 725 -19.79 -24.53 -61.23
CA LYS A 725 -21.23 -24.32 -61.53
C LYS A 725 -22.20 -25.06 -60.58
N ALA A 726 -23.28 -24.51 -60.03
CA ALA A 726 -23.86 -23.16 -59.82
C ALA A 726 -25.39 -23.39 -59.71
N ASP A 727 -26.11 -22.70 -58.80
CA ASP A 727 -27.35 -21.98 -59.11
C ASP A 727 -27.94 -21.25 -57.87
N TYR A 728 -29.03 -20.50 -58.07
CA TYR A 728 -29.46 -19.38 -57.23
C TYR A 728 -30.98 -19.32 -57.01
N GLN A 729 -31.39 -19.12 -55.75
CA GLN A 729 -32.68 -18.63 -55.23
C GLN A 729 -32.43 -18.30 -53.74
N GLY A 730 -33.01 -17.29 -53.09
CA GLY A 730 -34.32 -16.64 -53.24
C GLY A 730 -35.14 -16.95 -51.97
N SER A 731 -35.80 -16.03 -51.25
CA SER A 731 -36.10 -14.61 -51.55
C SER A 731 -36.47 -13.80 -50.28
N ASP A 732 -36.15 -12.50 -50.30
CA ASP A 732 -36.89 -11.32 -49.82
C ASP A 732 -37.72 -11.24 -48.51
N SER A 733 -37.85 -9.98 -48.05
CA SER A 733 -38.95 -9.38 -47.23
C SER A 733 -38.98 -9.64 -45.71
N ALA A 734 -39.39 -8.70 -44.84
CA ALA A 734 -39.47 -7.22 -44.96
C ALA A 734 -39.56 -6.52 -43.57
N LYS A 735 -39.26 -5.21 -43.52
CA LYS A 735 -39.76 -4.24 -42.50
C LYS A 735 -41.24 -3.90 -42.83
N PRO A 736 -42.14 -3.45 -41.89
CA PRO A 736 -41.93 -2.23 -41.07
C PRO A 736 -42.66 -2.21 -39.66
N SER A 737 -42.26 -1.39 -38.68
CA SER A 737 -42.77 -0.04 -38.30
C SER A 737 -44.06 0.10 -37.44
N ALA A 738 -43.85 0.40 -36.15
CA ALA A 738 -44.48 1.49 -35.35
C ALA A 738 -45.95 1.45 -34.86
N ALA A 739 -46.20 2.37 -33.90
CA ALA A 739 -47.45 2.92 -33.35
C ALA A 739 -47.99 2.38 -31.99
N ALA A 740 -48.65 3.29 -31.26
CA ALA A 740 -49.37 3.14 -29.97
C ALA A 740 -50.86 3.51 -30.22
N PRO A 741 -51.77 3.83 -29.24
CA PRO A 741 -51.71 3.86 -27.76
C PRO A 741 -53.00 3.30 -27.06
N SER A 742 -53.23 3.63 -25.76
CA SER A 742 -54.56 3.76 -25.06
C SER A 742 -55.42 2.49 -24.78
N SER A 743 -56.45 2.44 -23.89
CA SER A 743 -56.74 3.06 -22.55
C SER A 743 -58.12 2.60 -21.97
N VAL A 744 -58.30 2.48 -20.62
CA VAL A 744 -59.59 2.64 -19.83
C VAL A 744 -60.69 1.53 -20.00
N GLU A 745 -61.52 1.07 -19.02
CA GLU A 745 -61.72 1.28 -17.55
C GLU A 745 -61.76 -0.10 -16.77
N SER A 746 -62.70 -0.58 -15.91
CA SER A 746 -63.99 -0.09 -15.35
C SER A 746 -64.44 -0.60 -13.94
N SER A 747 -65.19 0.25 -13.22
CA SER A 747 -66.36 -0.05 -12.34
C SER A 747 -66.37 -1.15 -11.22
N SER A 748 -65.93 -0.81 -10.01
CA SER A 748 -66.67 -0.74 -8.70
C SER A 748 -67.86 -1.69 -8.26
N VAL A 749 -67.93 -1.96 -6.93
CA VAL A 749 -69.11 -2.11 -5.97
C VAL A 749 -69.17 -3.42 -5.11
N GLU A 750 -69.61 -3.32 -3.83
CA GLU A 750 -69.83 -4.38 -2.80
C GLU A 750 -71.29 -5.00 -2.85
N PRO A 751 -71.98 -5.57 -1.80
CA PRO A 751 -71.64 -6.18 -0.47
C PRO A 751 -72.43 -7.50 -0.07
N ALA A 752 -72.28 -7.97 1.19
CA ALA A 752 -73.15 -8.89 2.02
C ALA A 752 -73.21 -10.41 1.66
N GLU A 753 -73.73 -11.40 2.45
CA GLU A 753 -74.60 -11.61 3.67
C GLU A 753 -74.19 -12.98 4.31
N ASN A 754 -74.42 -13.50 5.55
CA ASN A 754 -74.71 -13.10 6.95
C ASN A 754 -74.89 -14.43 7.80
N LYS A 755 -75.20 -14.37 9.11
CA LYS A 755 -75.64 -15.46 10.06
C LYS A 755 -74.54 -16.37 10.67
N ARG A 756 -74.59 -16.83 11.95
CA ARG A 756 -75.62 -16.74 13.04
C ARG A 756 -75.08 -17.07 14.46
N SER A 757 -75.49 -16.31 15.51
CA SER A 757 -75.85 -16.74 16.92
C SER A 757 -74.89 -17.57 17.84
N ASN A 758 -74.82 -17.47 19.20
CA ASN A 758 -75.35 -16.56 20.26
C ASN A 758 -74.86 -16.97 21.70
N LYS A 759 -74.80 -16.04 22.70
CA LYS A 759 -74.78 -16.25 24.20
C LYS A 759 -73.58 -16.99 24.89
N LYS A 760 -73.25 -16.83 26.21
CA LYS A 760 -73.39 -15.72 27.21
C LYS A 760 -72.62 -16.01 28.55
N ARG A 761 -72.02 -14.96 29.17
CA ARG A 761 -71.88 -14.66 30.64
C ARG A 761 -70.93 -15.43 31.63
N SER A 762 -69.97 -14.66 32.17
CA SER A 762 -69.68 -14.33 33.60
C SER A 762 -69.00 -15.27 34.64
N ASP A 763 -67.95 -14.69 35.27
CA ASP A 763 -67.50 -14.73 36.69
C ASP A 763 -66.49 -15.79 37.25
N LYS A 764 -65.33 -15.24 37.71
CA LYS A 764 -64.51 -15.52 38.93
C LYS A 764 -63.94 -16.92 39.28
N SER A 765 -62.58 -16.98 39.28
CA SER A 765 -61.63 -17.43 40.35
C SER A 765 -61.88 -18.73 41.16
N GLN A 766 -60.91 -19.59 41.49
CA GLN A 766 -59.49 -19.38 41.90
C GLN A 766 -58.56 -20.59 41.60
N TYR A 767 -57.23 -20.34 41.56
CA TYR A 767 -56.05 -21.19 41.88
C TYR A 767 -56.19 -22.74 41.99
N LYS A 768 -55.27 -23.56 41.43
CA LYS A 768 -53.80 -23.55 41.67
C LYS A 768 -52.93 -24.15 40.53
N ASN A 769 -51.67 -23.69 40.53
CA ASN A 769 -50.38 -24.25 40.07
C ASN A 769 -50.34 -25.39 39.02
N GLY A 770 -49.54 -25.18 37.98
CA GLY A 770 -49.13 -26.19 37.00
C GLY A 770 -48.61 -25.54 35.71
N GLU A 771 -47.60 -24.67 35.83
CA GLU A 771 -47.20 -23.78 34.73
C GLU A 771 -46.55 -24.53 33.55
N ARG A 772 -47.01 -24.17 32.35
CA ARG A 772 -46.43 -24.53 31.06
C ARG A 772 -45.96 -23.23 30.42
N VAL A 773 -44.80 -23.27 29.75
CA VAL A 773 -44.23 -22.11 29.05
C VAL A 773 -45.16 -21.64 27.93
N TYR A 774 -45.14 -20.33 27.70
CA TYR A 774 -46.10 -19.58 26.92
C TYR A 774 -45.83 -19.62 25.40
N VAL A 775 -46.86 -19.30 24.60
CA VAL A 775 -46.75 -19.00 23.16
C VAL A 775 -47.63 -17.78 22.86
N PRO A 776 -47.05 -16.63 22.47
CA PRO A 776 -47.80 -15.43 22.15
C PRO A 776 -48.54 -15.56 20.81
N LYS A 777 -49.67 -14.87 20.71
CA LYS A 777 -50.67 -15.07 19.64
C LYS A 777 -50.63 -13.94 18.60
N ALA A 778 -49.51 -13.77 17.90
CA ALA A 778 -49.26 -12.60 17.05
C ALA A 778 -48.81 -12.86 15.59
N VAL A 779 -48.60 -14.12 15.15
CA VAL A 779 -48.30 -14.44 13.72
C VAL A 779 -49.10 -15.66 13.23
N ALA A 780 -50.43 -15.56 13.28
CA ALA A 780 -51.34 -16.61 12.77
C ALA A 780 -51.80 -16.40 11.31
N ASP A 781 -51.68 -15.18 10.79
CA ASP A 781 -52.32 -14.72 9.55
C ASP A 781 -51.31 -14.27 8.49
N ALA A 782 -50.29 -15.11 8.21
CA ALA A 782 -49.17 -14.77 7.32
C ALA A 782 -48.83 -15.84 6.26
N VAL A 783 -49.82 -16.62 5.79
CA VAL A 783 -49.67 -17.51 4.62
C VAL A 783 -50.90 -17.47 3.70
N PRO A 784 -50.74 -16.96 2.48
CA PRO A 784 -51.42 -17.50 1.31
C PRO A 784 -50.39 -18.12 0.34
N ALA A 785 -50.58 -19.38 -0.02
CA ALA A 785 -49.68 -20.06 -0.95
C ALA A 785 -49.96 -19.69 -2.42
N LEU A 786 -48.91 -19.67 -3.24
CA LEU A 786 -49.00 -19.85 -4.69
C LEU A 786 -48.13 -21.04 -5.12
N ALA A 787 -48.69 -22.23 -4.97
CA ALA A 787 -48.52 -23.24 -6.01
C ALA A 787 -49.38 -22.84 -7.23
N MET A 788 -49.08 -23.34 -8.43
CA MET A 788 -50.09 -23.49 -9.49
C MET A 788 -49.63 -24.41 -10.64
N SER A 789 -50.61 -25.07 -11.25
CA SER A 789 -50.60 -25.78 -12.55
C SER A 789 -49.66 -26.98 -12.75
N ASP A 790 -50.18 -28.15 -12.41
CA ASP A 790 -49.84 -29.44 -13.02
C ASP A 790 -50.16 -29.47 -14.53
N ASN A 791 -49.40 -30.25 -15.31
CA ASN A 791 -49.91 -31.39 -16.09
C ASN A 791 -48.79 -32.01 -16.97
N LEU A 792 -48.36 -33.24 -16.65
CA LEU A 792 -48.31 -34.39 -17.58
C LEU A 792 -47.72 -35.66 -16.90
N THR A 793 -48.61 -36.36 -16.19
CA THR A 793 -48.76 -37.83 -16.17
C THR A 793 -47.51 -38.74 -16.10
N MET A 794 -47.35 -39.43 -14.97
CA MET A 794 -46.68 -40.74 -14.88
C MET A 794 -47.68 -41.83 -14.48
N PRO A 795 -47.54 -43.08 -14.96
CA PRO A 795 -48.30 -44.24 -14.48
C PRO A 795 -47.56 -45.07 -13.40
N GLU A 796 -48.38 -45.85 -12.68
CA GLU A 796 -48.13 -46.83 -11.59
C GLU A 796 -47.22 -48.03 -11.97
N PRO A 797 -46.67 -48.84 -11.00
CA PRO A 797 -47.47 -49.54 -9.97
C PRO A 797 -46.95 -49.69 -8.51
N GLU A 798 -47.92 -49.60 -7.60
CA GLU A 798 -48.28 -50.47 -6.45
C GLU A 798 -47.29 -51.48 -5.78
N MET A 799 -47.29 -51.46 -4.42
CA MET A 799 -47.26 -52.58 -3.44
C MET A 799 -46.04 -53.56 -3.40
N GLU A 800 -45.61 -54.15 -2.28
CA GLU A 800 -46.29 -54.58 -1.03
C GLU A 800 -45.49 -54.32 0.28
N THR A 801 -46.11 -54.65 1.43
CA THR A 801 -45.54 -54.82 2.78
C THR A 801 -46.02 -56.17 3.37
N PRO A 802 -45.47 -56.74 4.47
CA PRO A 802 -44.18 -56.57 5.17
C PRO A 802 -43.46 -57.95 5.33
N VAL A 803 -42.58 -58.14 6.33
CA VAL A 803 -42.70 -59.21 7.38
C VAL A 803 -41.53 -59.23 8.38
N GLU A 804 -41.91 -59.28 9.67
CA GLU A 804 -41.24 -59.77 10.90
C GLU A 804 -39.80 -59.39 11.32
N ALA A 805 -39.62 -59.42 12.65
CA ALA A 805 -38.37 -59.24 13.38
C ALA A 805 -38.15 -60.44 14.31
N SER A 806 -36.93 -60.60 14.83
CA SER A 806 -36.68 -61.45 16.01
C SER A 806 -35.49 -60.97 16.85
N GLU A 807 -35.80 -60.32 17.97
CA GLU A 807 -35.01 -60.46 19.21
C GLU A 807 -35.19 -61.92 19.76
N PRO A 808 -34.61 -62.34 20.91
CA PRO A 808 -33.67 -61.64 21.80
C PRO A 808 -32.44 -62.49 22.20
N VAL A 809 -31.60 -61.99 23.11
CA VAL A 809 -31.46 -62.50 24.50
C VAL A 809 -30.42 -61.68 25.27
N GLU A 810 -30.68 -61.53 26.56
CA GLU A 810 -30.03 -60.63 27.52
C GLU A 810 -28.86 -61.28 28.30
N LEU A 811 -28.12 -60.42 29.02
CA LEU A 811 -27.52 -60.65 30.35
C LEU A 811 -26.18 -61.41 30.58
N LEU A 812 -25.37 -60.74 31.43
CA LEU A 812 -24.43 -61.24 32.48
C LEU A 812 -22.92 -61.43 32.23
N ASN A 813 -22.19 -60.34 32.55
CA ASN A 813 -21.16 -60.24 33.62
C ASN A 813 -19.70 -60.72 33.48
N SER A 814 -18.87 -60.02 34.27
CA SER A 814 -17.56 -60.35 34.88
C SER A 814 -16.31 -60.46 34.00
N GLU A 815 -15.46 -59.43 34.15
CA GLU A 815 -14.07 -59.51 34.68
C GLU A 815 -13.21 -60.76 34.41
N GLY A 816 -11.95 -60.56 34.00
CA GLY A 816 -10.89 -61.55 34.21
C GLY A 816 -9.67 -61.40 33.29
N ALA A 817 -8.54 -60.93 33.84
CA ALA A 817 -7.30 -60.77 33.09
C ALA A 817 -6.61 -62.10 32.71
N ALA A 818 -5.93 -62.13 31.54
CA ALA A 818 -4.64 -62.80 31.36
C ALA A 818 -3.91 -62.38 30.06
N GLU A 819 -2.62 -62.09 30.21
CA GLU A 819 -1.56 -62.12 29.18
C GLU A 819 -1.08 -63.58 28.91
N PRO A 820 -0.09 -63.87 28.03
CA PRO A 820 0.36 -63.22 26.78
C PRO A 820 0.66 -64.22 25.60
N THR A 821 1.23 -63.67 24.50
CA THR A 821 2.30 -64.25 23.64
C THR A 821 2.03 -65.26 22.50
N THR A 822 2.94 -65.18 21.49
CA THR A 822 3.43 -66.24 20.55
C THR A 822 2.47 -66.84 19.50
N THR A 823 2.85 -67.18 18.26
CA THR A 823 3.88 -66.71 17.28
C THR A 823 3.47 -67.21 15.87
N GLU A 824 4.28 -66.96 14.84
CA GLU A 824 4.44 -67.80 13.62
C GLU A 824 3.36 -67.70 12.49
N THR A 825 3.63 -66.75 11.59
CA THR A 825 3.74 -66.99 10.12
C THR A 825 4.29 -68.39 9.78
N PRO A 826 3.95 -69.02 8.61
CA PRO A 826 4.30 -68.41 7.30
C PRO A 826 3.53 -68.86 6.02
N VAL A 827 3.88 -68.26 4.86
CA VAL A 827 4.06 -68.90 3.51
C VAL A 827 2.85 -69.59 2.83
N SER A 828 2.62 -69.54 1.50
CA SER A 828 3.21 -68.82 0.35
C SER A 828 2.49 -69.23 -0.95
N THR A 829 2.56 -68.41 -2.02
CA THR A 829 2.51 -68.79 -3.47
C THR A 829 1.24 -69.50 -4.02
N ALA A 830 0.97 -69.55 -5.32
CA ALA A 830 1.18 -68.63 -6.46
C ALA A 830 0.53 -69.24 -7.73
N ASP A 831 0.27 -68.40 -8.75
CA ASP A 831 0.06 -68.72 -10.18
C ASP A 831 -1.10 -69.68 -10.59
N ASP A 832 -1.48 -69.84 -11.87
CA ASP A 832 -1.90 -68.87 -12.92
C ASP A 832 -2.61 -69.68 -14.07
N VAL A 833 -3.11 -69.01 -15.12
CA VAL A 833 -3.45 -69.52 -16.48
C VAL A 833 -4.81 -70.26 -16.70
N ALA A 834 -5.77 -69.50 -17.25
CA ALA A 834 -6.58 -69.74 -18.50
C ALA A 834 -7.46 -71.03 -18.69
N HIS A 835 -8.47 -71.11 -19.58
CA HIS A 835 -9.02 -70.19 -20.62
C HIS A 835 -10.44 -70.62 -21.11
N SER A 836 -11.16 -69.73 -21.84
CA SER A 836 -12.31 -69.95 -22.76
C SER A 836 -13.60 -70.62 -22.25
N ASP A 837 -14.84 -70.30 -22.66
CA ASP A 837 -15.52 -69.16 -23.36
C ASP A 837 -17.04 -69.28 -22.98
N GLU A 838 -17.99 -68.34 -23.14
CA GLU A 838 -18.43 -67.63 -24.36
C GLU A 838 -19.49 -66.52 -24.01
N ALA A 839 -19.48 -65.38 -24.74
CA ALA A 839 -20.50 -64.28 -24.78
C ALA A 839 -20.78 -63.45 -23.47
N THR A 840 -21.10 -62.14 -23.48
CA THR A 840 -21.43 -61.13 -24.53
C THR A 840 -20.65 -59.80 -24.37
N HIS A 841 -20.64 -58.93 -25.40
CA HIS A 841 -20.05 -57.57 -25.40
C HIS A 841 -20.69 -56.61 -24.37
N ALA A 842 -20.06 -55.59 -23.76
CA ALA A 842 -18.85 -54.76 -24.03
C ALA A 842 -19.10 -53.43 -24.78
N GLU A 843 -18.70 -52.30 -24.18
CA GLU A 843 -19.00 -50.91 -24.61
C GLU A 843 -17.76 -49.98 -24.53
N GLN A 844 -17.68 -48.97 -25.39
CA GLN A 844 -16.57 -48.01 -25.47
C GLN A 844 -16.97 -46.70 -26.19
N THR A 845 -16.92 -45.56 -25.51
CA THR A 845 -16.74 -44.14 -25.95
C THR A 845 -17.08 -43.24 -24.73
N ALA A 846 -16.36 -42.20 -24.30
CA ALA A 846 -15.68 -41.06 -24.94
C ALA A 846 -16.59 -39.82 -25.15
N ALA A 847 -16.26 -38.72 -24.46
CA ALA A 847 -16.92 -37.40 -24.55
C ALA A 847 -15.87 -36.26 -24.54
N SER A 848 -16.28 -35.04 -24.91
CA SER A 848 -15.39 -33.90 -25.19
C SER A 848 -15.72 -32.65 -24.34
N PRO A 849 -14.83 -31.64 -24.26
CA PRO A 849 -14.87 -30.62 -23.21
C PRO A 849 -15.87 -29.48 -23.44
N VAL A 850 -16.20 -28.79 -22.34
CA VAL A 850 -16.95 -27.52 -22.30
C VAL A 850 -15.98 -26.39 -21.95
N ALA A 851 -16.24 -25.17 -22.44
CA ALA A 851 -15.29 -24.06 -22.43
C ALA A 851 -15.22 -23.27 -21.11
N GLU A 852 -14.02 -22.83 -20.74
CA GLU A 852 -13.80 -21.85 -19.68
C GLU A 852 -14.26 -20.44 -20.09
N GLN A 853 -14.81 -19.70 -19.14
CA GLN A 853 -15.02 -18.24 -19.23
C GLN A 853 -13.93 -17.53 -18.41
N PRO A 854 -13.38 -16.39 -18.87
CA PRO A 854 -12.33 -15.68 -18.14
C PRO A 854 -12.90 -14.93 -16.93
N VAL A 855 -12.54 -15.37 -15.72
CA VAL A 855 -12.85 -14.65 -14.48
C VAL A 855 -11.94 -13.41 -14.36
N THR A 856 -12.50 -12.27 -13.97
CA THR A 856 -11.78 -10.98 -13.89
C THR A 856 -10.77 -10.93 -12.74
N SER A 857 -9.59 -10.37 -13.02
CA SER A 857 -8.39 -10.47 -12.18
C SER A 857 -8.25 -9.36 -11.12
N THR A 858 -9.25 -9.20 -10.25
CA THR A 858 -9.32 -8.07 -9.29
C THR A 858 -8.63 -8.35 -7.93
N VAL A 859 -8.33 -9.61 -7.62
CA VAL A 859 -8.11 -10.09 -6.23
C VAL A 859 -6.62 -10.25 -5.86
N VAL A 860 -5.74 -9.34 -6.30
CA VAL A 860 -4.27 -9.49 -6.12
C VAL A 860 -3.64 -8.43 -5.20
N ALA A 861 -4.33 -7.33 -4.90
CA ALA A 861 -3.78 -6.21 -4.11
C ALA A 861 -4.00 -6.32 -2.58
N ALA A 862 -5.10 -6.94 -2.14
CA ALA A 862 -5.57 -6.91 -0.74
C ALA A 862 -4.81 -7.89 0.18
N ARG A 863 -3.48 -7.77 0.29
CA ARG A 863 -2.65 -8.67 1.13
C ARG A 863 -1.55 -8.00 1.96
N ASP A 864 -1.27 -6.72 1.77
CA ASP A 864 -0.19 -6.03 2.50
C ASP A 864 -0.63 -5.26 3.75
N ASN A 865 -1.93 -5.20 4.08
CA ASN A 865 -2.42 -4.71 5.38
C ASN A 865 -2.60 -5.86 6.39
N PRO A 866 -2.45 -5.63 7.71
CA PRO A 866 -2.56 -6.70 8.71
C PRO A 866 -3.97 -7.29 8.86
N ILE A 867 -5.03 -6.48 8.65
CA ILE A 867 -6.42 -6.91 8.85
C ILE A 867 -6.78 -8.04 7.88
N ALA A 868 -6.45 -7.89 6.60
CA ALA A 868 -6.69 -8.91 5.58
C ALA A 868 -5.80 -10.16 5.71
N GLN A 869 -4.77 -10.12 6.55
CA GLN A 869 -3.93 -11.27 6.85
C GLN A 869 -4.48 -12.11 8.02
N LEU A 870 -5.25 -11.53 8.96
CA LEU A 870 -5.83 -12.24 10.11
C LEU A 870 -6.74 -13.42 9.70
N SER A 871 -7.42 -13.32 8.56
CA SER A 871 -8.25 -14.41 8.04
C SER A 871 -7.44 -15.66 7.66
N ALA A 872 -6.13 -15.53 7.40
CA ALA A 872 -5.22 -16.66 7.20
C ALA A 872 -4.81 -17.36 8.52
N PHE A 873 -4.89 -16.66 9.65
CA PHE A 873 -4.72 -17.20 11.00
C PHE A 873 -6.04 -17.73 11.60
N GLY A 874 -7.14 -17.63 10.85
CA GLY A 874 -8.46 -18.10 11.26
C GLY A 874 -9.22 -17.14 12.18
N GLN A 875 -8.78 -15.87 12.30
CA GLN A 875 -9.53 -14.82 12.99
C GLN A 875 -10.27 -13.93 11.97
N SER A 876 -11.58 -13.79 12.13
CA SER A 876 -12.41 -12.89 11.32
C SER A 876 -12.52 -11.52 11.99
N ILE A 877 -12.14 -10.44 11.31
CA ILE A 877 -12.34 -9.07 11.83
C ILE A 877 -13.74 -8.54 11.49
N TRP A 878 -14.41 -8.01 12.50
CA TRP A 878 -15.70 -7.31 12.40
C TRP A 878 -15.55 -5.87 12.90
N TYR A 879 -16.36 -4.96 12.35
CA TYR A 879 -16.31 -3.53 12.71
C TYR A 879 -17.34 -3.18 13.80
N ASP A 880 -16.91 -2.53 14.88
CA ASP A 880 -17.78 -2.01 15.97
C ASP A 880 -18.32 -0.61 15.65
N ASN A 881 -18.90 -0.47 14.44
CA ASN A 881 -19.62 0.70 13.97
C ASN A 881 -20.53 0.33 12.80
N ILE A 882 -21.77 0.83 12.80
CA ILE A 882 -22.67 0.87 11.65
C ILE A 882 -23.34 2.24 11.68
N SER A 883 -23.22 3.00 10.59
CA SER A 883 -23.92 4.28 10.42
C SER A 883 -24.40 4.45 8.98
N ARG A 884 -25.47 5.22 8.80
CA ARG A 884 -26.03 5.50 7.47
C ARG A 884 -25.07 6.26 6.56
N GLU A 885 -24.20 7.11 7.12
CA GLU A 885 -23.11 7.77 6.39
C GLU A 885 -22.12 6.76 5.79
N MET A 886 -21.72 5.74 6.57
CA MET A 886 -20.85 4.64 6.11
C MET A 886 -21.51 3.75 5.03
N LEU A 887 -22.83 3.64 5.07
CA LEU A 887 -23.59 2.87 4.07
C LEU A 887 -23.79 3.67 2.78
N GLU A 888 -24.26 4.91 2.88
CA GLU A 888 -24.58 5.78 1.74
C GLU A 888 -23.31 6.24 0.99
N SER A 889 -22.16 6.39 1.68
CA SER A 889 -20.86 6.71 1.06
C SER A 889 -20.16 5.51 0.39
N GLY A 890 -20.59 4.27 0.68
CA GLY A 890 -19.91 3.05 0.26
C GLY A 890 -18.66 2.68 1.07
N GLU A 891 -18.37 3.36 2.18
CA GLU A 891 -17.23 3.04 3.05
C GLU A 891 -17.29 1.60 3.61
N LEU A 892 -18.48 1.07 3.89
CA LEU A 892 -18.61 -0.35 4.25
C LEU A 892 -18.12 -1.29 3.14
N GLN A 893 -18.40 -0.96 1.87
CA GLN A 893 -17.92 -1.74 0.73
C GLN A 893 -16.40 -1.63 0.59
N ARG A 894 -15.82 -0.45 0.83
CA ARG A 894 -14.35 -0.26 0.85
C ARG A 894 -13.68 -1.16 1.89
N LEU A 895 -14.19 -1.20 3.12
CA LEU A 895 -13.66 -2.04 4.19
C LEU A 895 -13.73 -3.54 3.85
N ILE A 896 -14.75 -4.00 3.12
CA ILE A 896 -14.83 -5.38 2.62
C ILE A 896 -13.75 -5.63 1.55
N ASP A 897 -13.64 -4.74 0.55
CA ASP A 897 -12.83 -4.97 -0.65
C ASP A 897 -11.32 -4.71 -0.45
N GLU A 898 -10.93 -3.78 0.42
CA GLU A 898 -9.53 -3.44 0.73
C GLU A 898 -8.99 -4.23 1.93
N ASP A 899 -9.81 -4.42 2.96
CA ASP A 899 -9.39 -4.84 4.30
C ASP A 899 -9.98 -6.21 4.71
N ASP A 900 -10.58 -6.95 3.78
CA ASP A 900 -11.21 -8.29 3.96
C ASP A 900 -12.24 -8.34 5.11
N LEU A 901 -12.97 -7.24 5.35
CA LEU A 901 -13.89 -7.14 6.49
C LEU A 901 -14.95 -8.26 6.48
N ARG A 902 -15.03 -9.01 7.57
CA ARG A 902 -15.84 -10.24 7.69
C ARG A 902 -17.17 -10.07 8.41
N GLY A 903 -17.48 -8.91 8.95
CA GLY A 903 -18.77 -8.63 9.58
C GLY A 903 -18.86 -7.26 10.22
N VAL A 904 -20.05 -6.91 10.71
CA VAL A 904 -20.30 -5.61 11.35
C VAL A 904 -21.30 -5.72 12.51
N THR A 905 -21.20 -4.78 13.45
CA THR A 905 -21.99 -4.77 14.67
C THR A 905 -22.48 -3.35 15.00
N SER A 906 -23.76 -3.22 15.39
CA SER A 906 -24.29 -2.00 16.00
C SER A 906 -24.45 -2.11 17.52
N ASN A 907 -24.52 -0.98 18.22
CA ASN A 907 -24.92 -0.85 19.62
C ASN A 907 -25.63 0.51 19.83
N PRO A 908 -26.26 0.81 20.99
CA PRO A 908 -27.07 2.02 21.16
C PRO A 908 -26.24 3.29 21.09
N ALA A 909 -25.05 3.31 21.69
CA ALA A 909 -24.15 4.48 21.73
C ALA A 909 -23.62 4.85 20.33
N ILE A 910 -23.43 3.87 19.44
CA ILE A 910 -23.13 4.12 18.02
C ILE A 910 -24.29 4.89 17.38
N PHE A 911 -25.53 4.39 17.52
CA PHE A 911 -26.71 5.04 16.95
C PHE A 911 -27.01 6.41 17.60
N GLU A 912 -26.83 6.55 18.92
CA GLU A 912 -26.97 7.81 19.65
C GLU A 912 -26.04 8.88 19.06
N LYS A 913 -24.75 8.56 18.94
CA LYS A 913 -23.73 9.45 18.37
C LYS A 913 -24.01 9.77 16.90
N ALA A 914 -24.41 8.77 16.11
CA ALA A 914 -24.74 8.94 14.70
C ALA A 914 -25.98 9.83 14.51
N LEU A 915 -27.03 9.65 15.31
CA LEU A 915 -28.26 10.44 15.23
C LEU A 915 -28.09 11.85 15.78
N SER A 916 -27.22 12.04 16.79
CA SER A 916 -26.87 13.35 17.35
C SER A 916 -26.16 14.28 16.36
N SER A 917 -25.63 13.77 15.24
CA SER A 917 -24.89 14.54 14.22
C SER A 917 -25.74 15.47 13.34
N ASP A 918 -27.07 15.43 13.47
CA ASP A 918 -28.04 16.09 12.56
C ASP A 918 -27.92 15.69 11.08
N HIS A 919 -27.33 14.51 10.79
CA HIS A 919 -27.16 14.01 9.41
C HIS A 919 -28.49 14.01 8.61
N PRO A 920 -28.55 14.64 7.41
CA PRO A 920 -29.80 14.84 6.68
C PRO A 920 -30.57 13.55 6.38
N SER A 921 -29.88 12.47 6.03
CA SER A 921 -30.50 11.17 5.69
C SER A 921 -31.16 10.48 6.89
N TYR A 922 -30.81 10.85 8.12
CA TYR A 922 -31.52 10.40 9.32
C TYR A 922 -32.73 11.26 9.62
N LEU A 923 -32.60 12.59 9.58
CA LEU A 923 -33.70 13.53 9.80
C LEU A 923 -34.83 13.31 8.78
N ALA A 924 -34.51 13.20 7.49
CA ALA A 924 -35.48 12.95 6.42
C ALA A 924 -36.20 11.59 6.56
N PHE A 925 -35.53 10.58 7.14
CA PHE A 925 -36.16 9.28 7.38
C PHE A 925 -37.11 9.34 8.58
N LEU A 926 -36.70 9.95 9.70
CA LEU A 926 -37.55 10.16 10.88
C LEU A 926 -38.82 10.95 10.50
N ASP A 927 -38.67 12.04 9.73
CA ASP A 927 -39.81 12.81 9.20
C ASP A 927 -40.74 11.97 8.32
N SER A 928 -40.19 11.03 7.52
CA SER A 928 -40.98 10.11 6.69
C SER A 928 -41.73 9.02 7.45
N ILE A 929 -41.43 8.78 8.74
CA ILE A 929 -42.07 7.76 9.58
C ILE A 929 -42.84 8.32 10.78
N LYS A 930 -42.71 9.61 11.13
CA LYS A 930 -43.34 10.19 12.34
C LYS A 930 -44.87 10.01 12.40
N ASP A 931 -45.55 10.09 11.24
CA ASP A 931 -47.00 9.87 11.14
C ASP A 931 -47.43 8.38 11.20
N LYS A 932 -46.47 7.45 11.28
CA LYS A 932 -46.70 5.99 11.22
C LYS A 932 -46.28 5.25 12.50
N VAL A 933 -45.61 5.93 13.44
CA VAL A 933 -44.91 5.29 14.55
C VAL A 933 -45.14 6.07 15.85
N GLU A 934 -45.76 5.42 16.83
CA GLU A 934 -46.28 6.08 18.04
C GLU A 934 -45.25 6.28 19.16
N THR A 935 -44.05 5.66 19.09
CA THR A 935 -43.03 5.74 20.14
C THR A 935 -41.60 5.89 19.59
N PRO A 936 -40.69 6.58 20.32
CA PRO A 936 -39.28 6.68 19.95
C PRO A 936 -38.61 5.30 19.79
N THR A 937 -38.96 4.32 20.62
CA THR A 937 -38.42 2.94 20.55
C THR A 937 -38.78 2.25 19.25
N ALA A 938 -40.02 2.39 18.78
CA ALA A 938 -40.44 1.83 17.51
C ALA A 938 -39.81 2.61 16.33
N ALA A 939 -39.61 3.93 16.47
CA ALA A 939 -38.95 4.75 15.44
C ALA A 939 -37.46 4.40 15.30
N PHE A 940 -36.79 4.12 16.43
CA PHE A 940 -35.44 3.55 16.45
C PHE A 940 -35.40 2.22 15.70
N PHE A 941 -36.26 1.27 16.03
CA PHE A 941 -36.19 -0.06 15.40
C PHE A 941 -36.54 -0.05 13.91
N GLU A 942 -37.44 0.81 13.41
CA GLU A 942 -37.64 0.98 11.96
C GLU A 942 -36.38 1.57 11.27
N LEU A 943 -35.69 2.49 11.94
CA LEU A 943 -34.46 3.11 11.45
C LEU A 943 -33.29 2.13 11.43
N ALA A 944 -33.09 1.37 12.51
CA ALA A 944 -32.06 0.34 12.61
C ALA A 944 -32.34 -0.84 11.66
N VAL A 945 -33.59 -1.28 11.52
CA VAL A 945 -33.97 -2.33 10.53
C VAL A 945 -33.68 -1.89 9.10
N ARG A 946 -33.77 -0.60 8.75
CA ARG A 946 -33.28 -0.12 7.43
C ARG A 946 -31.76 -0.28 7.33
N ASP A 947 -31.00 0.35 8.23
CA ASP A 947 -29.54 0.41 8.13
C ASP A 947 -28.91 -1.00 8.15
N ILE A 948 -29.44 -1.89 8.99
CA ILE A 948 -28.99 -3.28 9.12
C ILE A 948 -29.36 -4.11 7.88
N LYS A 949 -30.49 -3.84 7.21
CA LYS A 949 -30.79 -4.47 5.90
C LYS A 949 -29.80 -4.02 4.81
N GLU A 950 -29.48 -2.74 4.78
CA GLU A 950 -28.57 -2.13 3.81
C GLU A 950 -27.14 -2.67 4.01
N ALA A 951 -26.70 -2.80 5.28
CA ALA A 951 -25.50 -3.54 5.66
C ALA A 951 -25.56 -5.03 5.29
N CYS A 952 -26.68 -5.73 5.53
CA CYS A 952 -26.86 -7.15 5.16
C CYS A 952 -26.70 -7.37 3.65
N ILE A 953 -27.22 -6.47 2.82
CA ILE A 953 -27.06 -6.52 1.35
C ILE A 953 -25.58 -6.34 0.97
N THR A 954 -24.90 -5.37 1.59
CA THR A 954 -23.47 -5.06 1.33
C THR A 954 -22.55 -6.23 1.75
N MET A 955 -22.80 -6.84 2.91
CA MET A 955 -22.04 -8.01 3.41
C MET A 955 -22.42 -9.34 2.73
N LYS A 956 -23.46 -9.38 1.88
CA LYS A 956 -23.99 -10.62 1.30
C LYS A 956 -22.98 -11.39 0.43
N PRO A 957 -22.09 -10.76 -0.37
CA PRO A 957 -21.05 -11.48 -1.11
C PRO A 957 -20.07 -12.18 -0.17
N THR A 958 -19.66 -11.55 0.94
CA THR A 958 -18.79 -12.14 1.97
C THR A 958 -19.46 -13.34 2.63
N TYR A 959 -20.77 -13.26 2.89
CA TYR A 959 -21.55 -14.39 3.40
C TYR A 959 -21.56 -15.56 2.41
N ASP A 960 -21.90 -15.31 1.13
CA ASP A 960 -21.98 -16.39 0.13
C ASP A 960 -20.60 -17.01 -0.15
N ASN A 961 -19.55 -16.20 -0.25
CA ASN A 961 -18.16 -16.66 -0.48
C ASN A 961 -17.60 -17.49 0.69
N THR A 962 -18.10 -17.30 1.92
CA THR A 962 -17.67 -18.03 3.12
C THR A 962 -18.67 -19.11 3.57
N ASN A 963 -19.65 -19.49 2.72
CA ASN A 963 -20.71 -20.44 3.07
C ASN A 963 -21.47 -20.06 4.37
N GLY A 964 -21.64 -18.76 4.57
CA GLY A 964 -22.27 -18.14 5.72
C GLY A 964 -21.48 -18.19 7.02
N THR A 965 -20.19 -18.53 7.01
CA THR A 965 -19.35 -18.41 8.21
C THR A 965 -19.18 -16.95 8.61
N ASP A 966 -18.89 -16.08 7.63
CA ASP A 966 -18.74 -14.63 7.77
C ASP A 966 -19.84 -13.87 7.02
N GLY A 967 -19.65 -12.56 6.80
CA GLY A 967 -20.63 -11.68 6.15
C GLY A 967 -21.83 -11.33 7.02
N MET A 968 -21.71 -11.53 8.34
CA MET A 968 -22.81 -11.38 9.30
C MET A 968 -22.95 -9.93 9.80
N VAL A 969 -24.19 -9.51 10.04
CA VAL A 969 -24.56 -8.17 10.51
C VAL A 969 -25.42 -8.28 11.76
N SER A 970 -24.97 -7.71 12.87
CA SER A 970 -25.64 -7.88 14.18
C SER A 970 -26.42 -6.65 14.65
N LEU A 971 -27.73 -6.80 14.87
CA LEU A 971 -28.63 -5.84 15.53
C LEU A 971 -29.10 -6.37 16.89
N GLU A 972 -29.18 -5.55 17.93
CA GLU A 972 -29.61 -5.99 19.26
C GLU A 972 -31.12 -5.87 19.53
N VAL A 973 -31.57 -6.68 20.50
CA VAL A 973 -32.81 -6.41 21.25
C VAL A 973 -32.62 -5.24 22.21
N SER A 974 -33.71 -4.65 22.66
CA SER A 974 -33.78 -3.60 23.68
C SER A 974 -33.07 -4.04 24.98
N PRO A 975 -32.09 -3.26 25.49
CA PRO A 975 -31.35 -3.61 26.72
C PRO A 975 -32.24 -3.87 27.95
N HIS A 976 -33.39 -3.19 28.05
CA HIS A 976 -34.39 -3.40 29.12
C HIS A 976 -34.98 -4.82 29.17
N LEU A 977 -34.77 -5.63 28.13
CA LEU A 977 -35.21 -7.02 28.06
C LEU A 977 -34.14 -8.02 28.55
N ALA A 978 -32.92 -7.57 28.89
CA ALA A 978 -31.78 -8.41 29.28
C ALA A 978 -32.04 -9.40 30.45
N HIS A 979 -33.11 -9.19 31.23
CA HIS A 979 -33.56 -10.07 32.31
C HIS A 979 -34.93 -10.73 32.08
N ASP A 980 -35.55 -10.54 30.90
CA ASP A 980 -36.84 -11.10 30.52
C ASP A 980 -36.69 -11.98 29.26
N ALA A 981 -36.66 -13.30 29.47
CA ALA A 981 -36.45 -14.27 28.41
C ALA A 981 -37.59 -14.31 27.39
N GLU A 982 -38.85 -14.23 27.83
CA GLU A 982 -40.00 -14.32 26.92
C GLU A 982 -40.08 -13.09 26.01
N LYS A 983 -39.92 -11.88 26.56
CA LYS A 983 -39.88 -10.65 25.74
C LYS A 983 -38.66 -10.59 24.82
N THR A 984 -37.50 -11.07 25.28
CA THR A 984 -36.29 -11.17 24.45
C THR A 984 -36.52 -12.07 23.24
N ILE A 985 -37.18 -13.23 23.42
CA ILE A 985 -37.53 -14.13 22.32
C ILE A 985 -38.50 -13.45 21.34
N ASP A 986 -39.56 -12.81 21.85
CA ASP A 986 -40.57 -12.14 21.02
C ASP A 986 -39.97 -11.02 20.17
N GLU A 987 -39.18 -10.12 20.78
CA GLU A 987 -38.55 -9.02 20.05
C GLU A 987 -37.49 -9.52 19.07
N ALA A 988 -36.68 -10.52 19.44
CA ALA A 988 -35.72 -11.13 18.53
C ALA A 988 -36.38 -11.77 17.30
N LEU A 989 -37.54 -12.43 17.47
CA LEU A 989 -38.31 -12.99 16.35
C LEU A 989 -38.92 -11.89 15.48
N ILE A 990 -39.43 -10.81 16.07
CA ILE A 990 -39.95 -9.65 15.34
C ILE A 990 -38.83 -8.98 14.53
N LEU A 991 -37.65 -8.77 15.12
CA LEU A 991 -36.50 -8.18 14.44
C LEU A 991 -35.97 -9.09 13.33
N ASN A 992 -35.81 -10.39 13.59
CA ASN A 992 -35.37 -11.36 12.58
C ASN A 992 -36.34 -11.43 11.38
N HIS A 993 -37.65 -11.45 11.63
CA HIS A 993 -38.68 -11.39 10.58
C HIS A 993 -38.69 -10.03 9.86
N LYS A 994 -38.51 -8.92 10.57
CA LYS A 994 -38.41 -7.59 9.95
C LYS A 994 -37.18 -7.47 9.05
N LEU A 995 -36.02 -8.00 9.47
CA LEU A 995 -34.77 -7.98 8.72
C LEU A 995 -34.83 -8.90 7.48
N ASN A 996 -35.35 -10.12 7.63
CA ASN A 996 -35.54 -11.09 6.54
C ASN A 996 -34.29 -11.29 5.64
N SER A 997 -33.12 -11.44 6.25
CA SER A 997 -31.85 -11.73 5.55
C SER A 997 -31.11 -12.88 6.23
N PRO A 998 -30.57 -13.88 5.49
CA PRO A 998 -29.92 -15.05 6.08
C PRO A 998 -28.59 -14.72 6.80
N ASN A 999 -28.01 -13.56 6.53
CA ASN A 999 -26.80 -13.05 7.17
C ASN A 999 -27.06 -12.02 8.28
N ALA A 1000 -28.32 -11.81 8.67
CA ALA A 1000 -28.64 -11.08 9.89
C ALA A 1000 -28.31 -11.94 11.12
N MET A 1001 -27.92 -11.28 12.21
CA MET A 1001 -27.83 -11.82 13.56
C MET A 1001 -28.59 -10.92 14.52
N ILE A 1002 -29.29 -11.52 15.49
CA ILE A 1002 -29.84 -10.80 16.63
C ILE A 1002 -28.85 -10.88 17.80
N LYS A 1003 -28.53 -9.74 18.43
CA LYS A 1003 -27.76 -9.75 19.67
C LYS A 1003 -28.67 -10.06 20.85
N VAL A 1004 -28.23 -10.97 21.71
CA VAL A 1004 -28.93 -11.37 22.93
C VAL A 1004 -27.95 -11.30 24.11
N PRO A 1005 -28.24 -10.54 25.18
CA PRO A 1005 -27.42 -10.53 26.39
C PRO A 1005 -27.26 -11.93 26.98
N GLY A 1006 -26.04 -12.35 27.28
CA GLY A 1006 -25.70 -13.67 27.84
C GLY A 1006 -25.99 -13.83 29.33
N THR A 1007 -27.02 -13.16 29.84
CA THR A 1007 -27.44 -13.26 31.25
C THR A 1007 -28.06 -14.63 31.54
N THR A 1008 -28.28 -14.96 32.81
CA THR A 1008 -29.02 -16.17 33.22
C THR A 1008 -30.41 -16.29 32.56
N ALA A 1009 -31.09 -15.16 32.27
CA ALA A 1009 -32.35 -15.16 31.52
C ALA A 1009 -32.10 -15.31 30.01
N GLY A 1010 -31.07 -14.65 29.48
CA GLY A 1010 -30.61 -14.76 28.11
C GLY A 1010 -30.29 -16.19 27.67
N LEU A 1011 -29.75 -17.04 28.54
CA LEU A 1011 -29.52 -18.47 28.26
C LEU A 1011 -30.78 -19.19 27.72
N VAL A 1012 -31.96 -18.88 28.28
CA VAL A 1012 -33.23 -19.47 27.86
C VAL A 1012 -33.65 -18.95 26.48
N ALA A 1013 -33.43 -17.66 26.22
CA ALA A 1013 -33.69 -17.04 24.93
C ALA A 1013 -32.74 -17.59 23.84
N ILE A 1014 -31.45 -17.74 24.14
CA ILE A 1014 -30.42 -18.28 23.24
C ILE A 1014 -30.78 -19.70 22.80
N GLU A 1015 -31.11 -20.59 23.73
CA GLU A 1015 -31.54 -21.96 23.40
C GLU A 1015 -32.79 -21.98 22.52
N GLN A 1016 -33.80 -21.19 22.87
CA GLN A 1016 -35.08 -21.17 22.16
C GLN A 1016 -34.98 -20.54 20.76
N LEU A 1017 -34.22 -19.44 20.61
CA LEU A 1017 -33.99 -18.78 19.32
C LEU A 1017 -33.12 -19.65 18.39
N THR A 1018 -32.12 -20.36 18.94
CA THR A 1018 -31.31 -21.34 18.20
C THR A 1018 -32.20 -22.50 17.70
N TYR A 1019 -33.09 -23.01 18.56
CA TYR A 1019 -34.06 -24.03 18.18
C TYR A 1019 -34.99 -23.56 17.04
N LEU A 1020 -35.51 -22.33 17.12
CA LEU A 1020 -36.36 -21.74 16.08
C LEU A 1020 -35.59 -21.45 14.77
N GLY A 1021 -34.26 -21.29 14.85
CA GLY A 1021 -33.37 -21.14 13.71
C GLY A 1021 -32.97 -19.70 13.40
N VAL A 1022 -32.89 -18.87 14.44
CA VAL A 1022 -32.36 -17.49 14.38
C VAL A 1022 -30.84 -17.54 14.58
N ASN A 1023 -30.09 -16.70 13.86
CA ASN A 1023 -28.66 -16.54 14.11
C ASN A 1023 -28.43 -15.57 15.28
N ILE A 1024 -27.52 -15.89 16.19
CA ILE A 1024 -27.40 -15.18 17.49
C ILE A 1024 -25.99 -14.69 17.75
N ASN A 1025 -25.83 -13.41 18.03
CA ASN A 1025 -24.62 -12.84 18.60
C ASN A 1025 -24.83 -12.65 20.12
N VAL A 1026 -24.28 -13.54 20.93
CA VAL A 1026 -24.43 -13.43 22.38
C VAL A 1026 -23.53 -12.31 22.89
N THR A 1027 -24.05 -11.38 23.69
CA THR A 1027 -23.31 -10.19 24.18
C THR A 1027 -23.18 -10.14 25.70
N LEU A 1028 -22.34 -9.24 26.22
CA LEU A 1028 -22.06 -9.04 27.65
C LEU A 1028 -21.51 -10.28 28.38
N LEU A 1029 -20.63 -11.06 27.73
CA LEU A 1029 -19.90 -12.16 28.39
C LEU A 1029 -18.59 -11.65 28.98
N PHE A 1030 -18.30 -12.02 30.23
CA PHE A 1030 -17.10 -11.58 30.97
C PHE A 1030 -16.31 -12.72 31.62
N SER A 1031 -16.92 -13.89 31.85
CA SER A 1031 -16.29 -15.01 32.58
C SER A 1031 -16.39 -16.32 31.80
N VAL A 1032 -15.37 -17.17 31.95
CA VAL A 1032 -15.31 -18.50 31.32
C VAL A 1032 -16.50 -19.38 31.73
N PRO A 1033 -16.95 -19.44 33.01
CA PRO A 1033 -18.14 -20.20 33.38
C PRO A 1033 -19.41 -19.76 32.63
N ARG A 1034 -19.63 -18.45 32.49
CA ARG A 1034 -20.80 -17.92 31.77
C ARG A 1034 -20.74 -18.26 30.27
N TYR A 1035 -19.56 -18.20 29.68
CA TYR A 1035 -19.36 -18.62 28.28
C TYR A 1035 -19.69 -20.12 28.09
N ILE A 1036 -19.29 -20.99 29.01
CA ILE A 1036 -19.63 -22.42 28.98
C ILE A 1036 -21.16 -22.64 29.05
N GLU A 1037 -21.88 -21.92 29.94
CA GLU A 1037 -23.34 -21.98 30.02
C GLU A 1037 -24.02 -21.59 28.69
N VAL A 1038 -23.50 -20.55 28.02
CA VAL A 1038 -23.98 -20.04 26.73
C VAL A 1038 -23.76 -21.05 25.61
N PHE A 1039 -22.57 -21.64 25.50
CA PHE A 1039 -22.27 -22.65 24.48
C PHE A 1039 -23.14 -23.90 24.68
N GLN A 1040 -23.37 -24.31 25.93
CA GLN A 1040 -24.31 -25.40 26.24
C GLN A 1040 -25.76 -25.04 25.87
N ALA A 1041 -26.20 -23.80 26.03
CA ALA A 1041 -27.53 -23.35 25.57
C ALA A 1041 -27.65 -23.41 24.03
N TYR A 1042 -26.60 -23.01 23.31
CA TYR A 1042 -26.52 -23.16 21.86
C TYR A 1042 -26.59 -24.64 21.44
N MET A 1043 -25.79 -25.53 22.06
CA MET A 1043 -25.83 -26.97 21.79
C MET A 1043 -27.21 -27.59 22.02
N ARG A 1044 -27.89 -27.26 23.13
CA ARG A 1044 -29.25 -27.77 23.41
C ARG A 1044 -30.27 -27.27 22.39
N GLY A 1045 -30.15 -26.01 21.94
CA GLY A 1045 -31.00 -25.45 20.89
C GLY A 1045 -30.82 -26.16 19.55
N LEU A 1046 -29.58 -26.41 19.14
CA LEU A 1046 -29.24 -27.19 17.94
C LEU A 1046 -29.72 -28.64 18.05
N GLN A 1047 -29.51 -29.29 19.19
CA GLN A 1047 -29.94 -30.68 19.42
C GLN A 1047 -31.45 -30.82 19.30
N ARG A 1048 -32.22 -29.98 20.02
CA ARG A 1048 -33.69 -29.96 19.94
C ARG A 1048 -34.20 -29.71 18.51
N ARG A 1049 -33.43 -28.98 17.69
CA ARG A 1049 -33.75 -28.69 16.28
C ARG A 1049 -33.47 -29.90 15.38
N ALA A 1050 -32.30 -30.54 15.54
CA ALA A 1050 -31.93 -31.75 14.81
C ALA A 1050 -32.86 -32.94 15.15
N GLU A 1051 -33.26 -33.10 16.42
CA GLU A 1051 -34.23 -34.12 16.87
C GLU A 1051 -35.62 -33.96 16.23
N MET A 1052 -35.98 -32.74 15.82
CA MET A 1052 -37.21 -32.44 15.05
C MET A 1052 -37.01 -32.56 13.53
N GLY A 1053 -35.84 -33.00 13.05
CA GLY A 1053 -35.50 -33.10 11.63
C GLY A 1053 -35.32 -31.75 10.91
N LEU A 1054 -35.16 -30.65 11.65
CA LEU A 1054 -35.04 -29.30 11.09
C LEU A 1054 -33.56 -28.97 10.76
N PRO A 1055 -33.27 -28.28 9.64
CA PRO A 1055 -31.90 -28.01 9.22
C PRO A 1055 -31.10 -27.17 10.24
N VAL A 1056 -29.91 -27.67 10.63
CA VAL A 1056 -28.96 -26.97 11.51
C VAL A 1056 -27.80 -26.29 10.77
N ALA A 1057 -27.49 -26.71 9.54
CA ALA A 1057 -26.28 -26.31 8.81
C ALA A 1057 -26.18 -24.83 8.39
N HIS A 1058 -27.28 -24.07 8.48
CA HIS A 1058 -27.31 -22.63 8.21
C HIS A 1058 -27.41 -21.77 9.48
N ILE A 1059 -27.50 -22.38 10.67
CA ILE A 1059 -27.52 -21.63 11.93
C ILE A 1059 -26.10 -21.17 12.25
N ARG A 1060 -25.96 -19.91 12.64
CA ARG A 1060 -24.69 -19.29 13.03
C ARG A 1060 -24.82 -18.63 14.38
N SER A 1061 -23.77 -18.73 15.19
CA SER A 1061 -23.69 -17.96 16.43
C SER A 1061 -22.26 -17.51 16.71
N VAL A 1062 -22.14 -16.40 17.43
CA VAL A 1062 -20.90 -15.88 17.98
C VAL A 1062 -21.10 -15.51 19.46
N ALA A 1063 -20.06 -15.63 20.27
CA ALA A 1063 -20.08 -15.37 21.70
C ALA A 1063 -19.15 -14.19 22.04
N SER A 1064 -19.73 -12.98 22.18
CA SER A 1064 -19.02 -11.73 22.41
C SER A 1064 -18.51 -11.61 23.85
N PHE A 1065 -17.23 -11.94 24.03
CA PHE A 1065 -16.48 -11.93 25.27
C PHE A 1065 -15.70 -10.61 25.41
N PHE A 1066 -15.98 -9.86 26.47
CA PHE A 1066 -15.54 -8.47 26.64
C PHE A 1066 -14.16 -8.37 27.31
N ILE A 1067 -13.20 -7.75 26.61
CA ILE A 1067 -11.80 -7.71 27.02
C ILE A 1067 -11.49 -6.48 27.91
N SER A 1068 -11.39 -5.29 27.33
CA SER A 1068 -10.78 -4.13 28.02
C SER A 1068 -11.45 -3.67 29.32
N ARG A 1069 -12.71 -4.06 29.55
CA ARG A 1069 -13.44 -3.76 30.80
C ARG A 1069 -12.89 -4.55 32.00
N ILE A 1070 -12.30 -5.72 31.78
CA ILE A 1070 -11.79 -6.60 32.84
C ILE A 1070 -10.48 -6.06 33.41
N ASP A 1071 -9.50 -5.74 32.56
CA ASP A 1071 -8.27 -5.06 33.00
C ASP A 1071 -8.59 -3.68 33.59
N ALA A 1072 -9.48 -2.90 32.99
CA ALA A 1072 -9.88 -1.60 33.55
C ALA A 1072 -10.49 -1.68 34.97
N ALA A 1073 -10.98 -2.85 35.39
CA ALA A 1073 -11.36 -3.12 36.78
C ALA A 1073 -10.17 -3.65 37.61
N ALA A 1074 -9.52 -4.71 37.15
CA ALA A 1074 -8.44 -5.40 37.86
C ALA A 1074 -7.20 -4.51 38.11
N ASP A 1075 -6.82 -3.68 37.13
CA ASP A 1075 -5.69 -2.75 37.19
C ASP A 1075 -5.82 -1.76 38.36
N THR A 1076 -7.05 -1.38 38.74
CA THR A 1076 -7.28 -0.46 39.87
C THR A 1076 -6.86 -1.06 41.21
N ILE A 1077 -6.82 -2.39 41.30
CA ILE A 1077 -6.35 -3.15 42.46
C ILE A 1077 -4.84 -3.45 42.26
N LEU A 1078 -4.48 -4.05 41.12
CA LEU A 1078 -3.12 -4.49 40.81
C LEU A 1078 -2.07 -3.37 40.84
N GLN A 1079 -2.42 -2.13 40.46
CA GLN A 1079 -1.52 -0.97 40.58
C GLN A 1079 -0.99 -0.76 42.02
N LYS A 1080 -1.69 -1.28 43.04
CA LYS A 1080 -1.31 -1.16 44.46
C LYS A 1080 -0.63 -2.41 45.02
N THR A 1081 -0.81 -3.57 44.39
CA THR A 1081 -0.38 -4.88 44.93
C THR A 1081 0.64 -5.59 44.05
N GLN A 1082 0.47 -5.59 42.72
CA GLN A 1082 1.30 -6.33 41.76
C GLN A 1082 1.27 -5.67 40.36
N PRO A 1083 1.96 -4.52 40.15
CA PRO A 1083 1.88 -3.73 38.92
C PRO A 1083 2.31 -4.47 37.64
N GLU A 1084 3.14 -5.50 37.75
CA GLU A 1084 3.60 -6.32 36.61
C GLU A 1084 2.54 -7.27 36.02
N LEU A 1085 1.36 -7.37 36.65
CA LEU A 1085 0.19 -8.07 36.13
C LEU A 1085 -0.82 -7.13 35.43
N GLN A 1086 -0.59 -5.82 35.43
CA GLN A 1086 -1.50 -4.87 34.79
C GLN A 1086 -1.61 -5.11 33.28
N GLY A 1087 -2.84 -5.03 32.75
CA GLY A 1087 -3.12 -5.28 31.33
C GLY A 1087 -3.00 -6.74 30.87
N LYS A 1088 -2.84 -7.71 31.79
CA LYS A 1088 -2.72 -9.15 31.47
C LYS A 1088 -3.93 -9.99 31.86
N VAL A 1089 -4.82 -9.49 32.73
CA VAL A 1089 -5.91 -10.29 33.32
C VAL A 1089 -7.00 -10.59 32.29
N ALA A 1090 -7.37 -9.61 31.47
CA ALA A 1090 -8.36 -9.82 30.40
C ALA A 1090 -7.84 -10.79 29.33
N ILE A 1091 -6.55 -10.68 28.98
CA ILE A 1091 -5.88 -11.59 28.02
C ILE A 1091 -5.84 -13.01 28.57
N ALA A 1092 -5.44 -13.18 29.84
CA ALA A 1092 -5.40 -14.49 30.48
C ALA A 1092 -6.79 -15.15 30.56
N ASN A 1093 -7.81 -14.40 30.99
CA ASN A 1093 -9.20 -14.86 31.05
C ASN A 1093 -9.77 -15.23 29.65
N ALA A 1094 -9.40 -14.49 28.60
CA ALA A 1094 -9.81 -14.79 27.22
C ALA A 1094 -9.08 -16.04 26.65
N LYS A 1095 -7.80 -16.25 26.97
CA LYS A 1095 -7.09 -17.50 26.63
C LYS A 1095 -7.73 -18.71 27.30
N LEU A 1096 -8.16 -18.60 28.56
CA LEU A 1096 -8.93 -19.65 29.24
C LEU A 1096 -10.35 -19.84 28.66
N ALA A 1097 -10.98 -18.78 28.14
CA ALA A 1097 -12.24 -18.92 27.41
C ALA A 1097 -12.05 -19.72 26.11
N TYR A 1098 -10.94 -19.50 25.39
CA TYR A 1098 -10.61 -20.26 24.19
C TYR A 1098 -10.23 -21.72 24.48
N ASP A 1099 -9.47 -21.99 25.54
CA ASP A 1099 -9.24 -23.36 26.01
C ASP A 1099 -10.57 -24.08 26.32
N ALA A 1100 -11.48 -23.41 27.04
CA ALA A 1100 -12.83 -23.95 27.31
C ALA A 1100 -13.64 -24.20 26.03
N TYR A 1101 -13.51 -23.36 25.01
CA TYR A 1101 -14.11 -23.56 23.68
C TYR A 1101 -13.57 -24.82 22.99
N LEU A 1102 -12.26 -25.03 22.95
CA LEU A 1102 -11.65 -26.23 22.37
C LEU A 1102 -12.13 -27.50 23.08
N ASN A 1103 -12.10 -27.51 24.42
CA ASN A 1103 -12.64 -28.61 25.24
C ASN A 1103 -14.13 -28.89 24.98
N LEU A 1104 -14.94 -27.86 24.67
CA LEU A 1104 -16.35 -28.03 24.32
C LEU A 1104 -16.54 -28.63 22.92
N LEU A 1105 -15.68 -28.31 21.94
CA LEU A 1105 -15.70 -28.92 20.61
C LEU A 1105 -15.29 -30.39 20.62
N GLU A 1106 -14.38 -30.79 21.51
CA GLU A 1106 -13.99 -32.20 21.68
C GLU A 1106 -15.09 -33.06 22.34
N SER A 1107 -16.13 -32.43 22.92
CA SER A 1107 -17.21 -33.15 23.60
C SER A 1107 -18.02 -34.04 22.66
N GLU A 1108 -18.42 -35.24 23.12
CA GLU A 1108 -19.19 -36.19 22.32
C GLU A 1108 -20.54 -35.61 21.84
N GLN A 1109 -21.15 -34.73 22.65
CA GLN A 1109 -22.38 -34.02 22.28
C GLN A 1109 -22.14 -33.09 21.08
N TRP A 1110 -21.03 -32.35 21.07
CA TRP A 1110 -20.68 -31.50 19.92
C TRP A 1110 -20.36 -32.32 18.67
N GLN A 1111 -19.56 -33.39 18.80
CA GLN A 1111 -19.20 -34.25 17.67
C GLN A 1111 -20.42 -34.87 16.97
N ARG A 1112 -21.46 -35.26 17.74
CA ARG A 1112 -22.75 -35.73 17.19
C ARG A 1112 -23.50 -34.62 16.42
N LEU A 1113 -23.44 -33.37 16.87
CA LEU A 1113 -24.06 -32.23 16.18
C LEU A 1113 -23.28 -31.84 14.91
N MET A 1114 -21.94 -31.85 14.97
CA MET A 1114 -21.08 -31.61 13.80
C MET A 1114 -21.33 -32.66 12.71
N ALA A 1115 -21.54 -33.93 13.08
CA ALA A 1115 -21.85 -35.01 12.14
C ALA A 1115 -23.18 -34.83 11.36
N VAL A 1116 -24.12 -34.03 11.88
CA VAL A 1116 -25.35 -33.61 11.17
C VAL A 1116 -25.25 -32.19 10.57
N GLY A 1117 -24.02 -31.65 10.50
CA GLY A 1117 -23.71 -30.39 9.82
C GLY A 1117 -23.82 -29.13 10.67
N ALA A 1118 -23.89 -29.22 12.00
CA ALA A 1118 -23.85 -28.03 12.85
C ALA A 1118 -22.49 -27.30 12.75
N VAL A 1119 -22.50 -25.97 12.92
CA VAL A 1119 -21.32 -25.10 12.84
C VAL A 1119 -21.04 -24.50 14.23
N PRO A 1120 -19.77 -24.38 14.67
CA PRO A 1120 -19.44 -23.86 15.99
C PRO A 1120 -20.02 -22.48 16.30
N GLN A 1121 -20.33 -22.24 17.58
CA GLN A 1121 -20.45 -20.88 18.10
C GLN A 1121 -19.05 -20.34 18.33
N ARG A 1122 -18.60 -19.45 17.45
CA ARG A 1122 -17.25 -18.87 17.50
C ARG A 1122 -17.11 -17.89 18.66
N LEU A 1123 -15.97 -17.88 19.34
CA LEU A 1123 -15.64 -16.83 20.29
C LEU A 1123 -15.41 -15.50 19.55
N LEU A 1124 -15.93 -14.41 20.09
CA LEU A 1124 -15.83 -13.07 19.54
C LEU A 1124 -15.23 -12.13 20.59
N TRP A 1125 -14.06 -11.56 20.31
CA TRP A 1125 -13.41 -10.62 21.21
C TRP A 1125 -14.04 -9.23 21.05
N ALA A 1126 -14.69 -8.75 22.10
CA ALA A 1126 -15.45 -7.50 22.11
C ALA A 1126 -14.79 -6.46 23.04
N SER A 1127 -15.02 -5.17 22.76
CA SER A 1127 -14.41 -4.08 23.52
C SER A 1127 -12.87 -4.19 23.54
N THR A 1128 -12.27 -4.49 22.40
CA THR A 1128 -10.82 -4.73 22.21
C THR A 1128 -9.99 -3.46 22.01
N GLY A 1129 -10.58 -2.27 21.97
CA GLY A 1129 -9.80 -1.03 22.12
C GLY A 1129 -9.37 -0.81 23.57
N THR A 1130 -8.13 -0.36 23.80
CA THR A 1130 -7.58 -0.18 25.16
C THR A 1130 -8.25 0.96 25.95
N LYS A 1131 -7.96 1.02 27.26
CA LYS A 1131 -8.52 1.98 28.22
C LYS A 1131 -7.46 2.69 29.07
N ASN A 1132 -6.26 2.12 29.15
CA ASN A 1132 -5.08 2.74 29.76
C ASN A 1132 -4.17 3.26 28.63
N PRO A 1133 -3.88 4.58 28.54
CA PRO A 1133 -3.00 5.15 27.52
C PRO A 1133 -1.52 4.70 27.55
N SER A 1134 -1.12 3.88 28.53
CA SER A 1134 0.22 3.26 28.57
C SER A 1134 0.28 1.86 27.94
N TYR A 1135 -0.84 1.34 27.45
CA TYR A 1135 -0.88 0.09 26.68
C TYR A 1135 -0.86 0.39 25.18
N SER A 1136 -0.25 -0.50 24.40
CA SER A 1136 -0.39 -0.51 22.94
C SER A 1136 -1.87 -0.47 22.56
N ASP A 1137 -2.28 0.43 21.67
CA ASP A 1137 -3.66 0.58 21.21
C ASP A 1137 -4.18 -0.64 20.43
N VAL A 1138 -3.27 -1.47 19.93
CA VAL A 1138 -3.53 -2.77 19.28
C VAL A 1138 -3.44 -4.00 20.20
N LEU A 1139 -3.05 -3.85 21.47
CA LEU A 1139 -2.71 -4.92 22.43
C LEU A 1139 -3.69 -6.13 22.42
N TYR A 1140 -4.99 -5.86 22.49
CA TYR A 1140 -6.02 -6.90 22.61
C TYR A 1140 -6.44 -7.54 21.28
N ILE A 1141 -5.94 -7.06 20.15
CA ILE A 1141 -5.99 -7.83 18.90
C ILE A 1141 -4.79 -8.76 18.90
N GLU A 1142 -3.58 -8.20 18.93
CA GLU A 1142 -2.30 -8.93 18.86
C GLU A 1142 -2.24 -10.11 19.82
N SER A 1143 -2.72 -9.95 21.06
CA SER A 1143 -2.63 -10.96 22.11
C SER A 1143 -3.70 -12.07 22.05
N LEU A 1144 -4.68 -11.98 21.13
CA LEU A 1144 -5.87 -12.84 21.07
C LEU A 1144 -6.15 -13.39 19.65
N ILE A 1145 -5.15 -13.45 18.79
CA ILE A 1145 -5.26 -14.00 17.42
C ILE A 1145 -5.23 -15.53 17.49
N GLY A 1146 -6.25 -16.19 16.92
CA GLY A 1146 -6.31 -17.65 16.84
C GLY A 1146 -7.48 -18.20 16.02
N GLN A 1147 -7.47 -19.52 15.78
CA GLN A 1147 -8.37 -20.16 14.81
C GLN A 1147 -9.83 -20.19 15.24
N ASP A 1148 -10.73 -20.01 14.26
CA ASP A 1148 -12.19 -19.98 14.39
C ASP A 1148 -12.70 -18.97 15.43
N THR A 1149 -12.00 -17.83 15.52
CA THR A 1149 -12.39 -16.69 16.35
C THR A 1149 -12.86 -15.50 15.51
N VAL A 1150 -13.52 -14.56 16.17
CA VAL A 1150 -13.90 -13.26 15.63
C VAL A 1150 -13.33 -12.17 16.54
N ASN A 1151 -13.01 -11.00 16.01
CA ASN A 1151 -12.65 -9.83 16.82
C ASN A 1151 -13.43 -8.62 16.33
N THR A 1152 -14.20 -7.98 17.21
CA THR A 1152 -15.09 -6.85 16.89
C THR A 1152 -14.48 -5.56 17.40
N VAL A 1153 -13.91 -4.80 16.46
CA VAL A 1153 -12.92 -3.77 16.72
C VAL A 1153 -13.52 -2.37 16.59
N PRO A 1154 -13.36 -1.48 17.59
CA PRO A 1154 -13.72 -0.07 17.48
C PRO A 1154 -12.88 0.67 16.43
N PRO A 1155 -13.44 1.65 15.68
CA PRO A 1155 -12.76 2.35 14.59
C PRO A 1155 -11.30 2.74 14.84
N ALA A 1156 -11.00 3.44 15.95
CA ALA A 1156 -9.64 3.88 16.25
C ALA A 1156 -8.62 2.73 16.45
N THR A 1157 -9.06 1.58 16.97
CA THR A 1157 -8.22 0.38 17.14
C THR A 1157 -8.13 -0.43 15.85
N TYR A 1158 -9.15 -0.34 14.98
CA TYR A 1158 -9.12 -0.90 13.64
C TYR A 1158 -8.09 -0.15 12.78
N ASP A 1159 -8.15 1.18 12.78
CA ASP A 1159 -7.18 2.04 12.09
C ASP A 1159 -5.75 1.80 12.59
N ALA A 1160 -5.53 1.70 13.91
CA ALA A 1160 -4.23 1.38 14.50
C ALA A 1160 -3.71 -0.01 14.06
N PHE A 1161 -4.55 -1.04 14.09
CA PHE A 1161 -4.15 -2.38 13.64
C PHE A 1161 -3.90 -2.44 12.13
N ARG A 1162 -4.60 -1.62 11.34
CA ARG A 1162 -4.36 -1.47 9.89
C ARG A 1162 -3.00 -0.83 9.59
N ASP A 1163 -2.56 0.11 10.42
CA ASP A 1163 -1.31 0.86 10.28
C ASP A 1163 -0.09 0.05 10.74
N HIS A 1164 -0.13 -0.55 11.94
CA HIS A 1164 1.06 -1.12 12.58
C HIS A 1164 0.83 -2.43 13.37
N GLY A 1165 -0.35 -3.04 13.29
CA GLY A 1165 -0.67 -4.28 14.02
C GLY A 1165 0.18 -5.49 13.60
N GLN A 1166 0.68 -6.24 14.58
CA GLN A 1166 1.47 -7.46 14.36
C GLN A 1166 0.59 -8.72 14.39
N ILE A 1167 1.06 -9.80 13.76
CA ILE A 1167 0.29 -11.04 13.59
C ILE A 1167 1.12 -12.27 13.93
N ALA A 1168 0.71 -12.96 15.00
CA ALA A 1168 1.18 -14.28 15.40
C ALA A 1168 -0.02 -15.09 15.95
N ASN A 1169 0.10 -16.41 16.13
CA ASN A 1169 -0.99 -17.25 16.66
C ASN A 1169 -1.01 -17.25 18.21
N THR A 1170 -1.14 -16.05 18.78
CA THR A 1170 -0.90 -15.78 20.20
C THR A 1170 -1.91 -16.41 21.15
N LEU A 1171 -3.12 -16.74 20.68
CA LEU A 1171 -4.20 -17.21 21.55
C LEU A 1171 -3.95 -18.60 22.16
N THR A 1172 -3.19 -19.46 21.48
CA THR A 1172 -2.76 -20.78 21.99
C THR A 1172 -1.45 -20.77 22.77
N GLU A 1173 -0.76 -19.63 22.84
CA GLU A 1173 0.55 -19.51 23.50
C GLU A 1173 0.39 -19.18 24.99
N GLY A 1174 1.21 -19.77 25.85
CA GLY A 1174 1.27 -19.42 27.27
C GLY A 1174 -0.02 -19.69 28.06
N VAL A 1175 -0.85 -20.65 27.65
CA VAL A 1175 -2.13 -20.97 28.35
C VAL A 1175 -1.90 -21.40 29.81
N ASP A 1176 -0.82 -22.12 30.10
CA ASP A 1176 -0.42 -22.45 31.48
C ASP A 1176 -0.01 -21.19 32.29
N GLU A 1177 0.60 -20.18 31.66
CA GLU A 1177 0.91 -18.91 32.32
C GLU A 1177 -0.36 -18.09 32.55
N ALA A 1178 -1.26 -18.02 31.56
CA ALA A 1178 -2.58 -17.42 31.71
C ALA A 1178 -3.35 -18.05 32.88
N LYS A 1179 -3.33 -19.38 32.98
CA LYS A 1179 -3.91 -20.11 34.11
C LYS A 1179 -3.28 -19.73 35.44
N ALA A 1180 -1.94 -19.75 35.53
CA ALA A 1180 -1.21 -19.37 36.74
C ALA A 1180 -1.47 -17.91 37.17
N ILE A 1181 -1.61 -16.98 36.21
CA ILE A 1181 -2.03 -15.60 36.48
C ILE A 1181 -3.40 -15.60 37.15
N ILE A 1182 -4.42 -16.23 36.55
CA ILE A 1182 -5.78 -16.26 37.12
C ILE A 1182 -5.82 -16.94 38.50
N GLU A 1183 -5.11 -18.06 38.68
CA GLU A 1183 -5.02 -18.77 39.97
C GLU A 1183 -4.32 -17.93 41.07
N SER A 1184 -3.42 -17.01 40.70
CA SER A 1184 -2.73 -16.12 41.64
C SER A 1184 -3.50 -14.85 42.04
N LEU A 1185 -4.51 -14.43 41.27
CA LEU A 1185 -5.25 -13.17 41.50
C LEU A 1185 -5.79 -12.99 42.93
N PRO A 1186 -6.35 -14.01 43.62
CA PRO A 1186 -6.83 -13.87 44.99
C PRO A 1186 -5.73 -13.48 45.99
N GLU A 1187 -4.47 -13.85 45.76
CA GLU A 1187 -3.35 -13.49 46.64
C GLU A 1187 -3.08 -11.97 46.61
N TYR A 1188 -3.34 -11.34 45.46
CA TYR A 1188 -3.19 -9.89 45.24
C TYR A 1188 -4.47 -9.09 45.56
N GLY A 1189 -5.50 -9.75 46.11
CA GLY A 1189 -6.80 -9.15 46.44
C GLY A 1189 -7.72 -8.92 45.24
N VAL A 1190 -7.47 -9.59 44.11
CA VAL A 1190 -8.31 -9.51 42.90
C VAL A 1190 -9.26 -10.70 42.85
N ASP A 1191 -10.55 -10.44 43.05
CA ASP A 1191 -11.63 -11.42 42.89
C ASP A 1191 -12.23 -11.27 41.48
N LEU A 1192 -11.82 -12.14 40.55
CA LEU A 1192 -12.26 -12.09 39.16
C LEU A 1192 -13.74 -12.49 38.99
N ASP A 1193 -14.28 -13.38 39.81
CA ASP A 1193 -15.70 -13.74 39.77
C ASP A 1193 -16.57 -12.56 40.20
N LEU A 1194 -16.17 -11.83 41.25
CA LEU A 1194 -16.85 -10.61 41.69
C LEU A 1194 -16.72 -9.49 40.65
N ILE A 1195 -15.54 -9.33 40.03
CA ILE A 1195 -15.32 -8.34 38.95
C ILE A 1195 -16.23 -8.65 37.76
N THR A 1196 -16.24 -9.90 37.27
CA THR A 1196 -17.01 -10.28 36.09
C THR A 1196 -18.52 -10.23 36.32
N GLN A 1197 -19.01 -10.61 37.51
CA GLN A 1197 -20.42 -10.40 37.90
C GLN A 1197 -20.80 -8.92 37.98
N THR A 1198 -19.90 -8.08 38.50
CA THR A 1198 -20.10 -6.63 38.55
C THR A 1198 -20.14 -6.03 37.14
N LEU A 1199 -19.27 -6.48 36.24
CA LEU A 1199 -19.24 -6.05 34.84
C LEU A 1199 -20.43 -6.57 34.01
N GLU A 1200 -21.00 -7.75 34.32
CA GLU A 1200 -22.26 -8.22 33.72
C GLU A 1200 -23.40 -7.25 34.09
N ARG A 1201 -23.56 -6.94 35.38
CA ARG A 1201 -24.60 -6.02 35.88
C ARG A 1201 -24.41 -4.59 35.35
N ASP A 1202 -23.25 -3.99 35.59
CA ASP A 1202 -22.99 -2.59 35.24
C ASP A 1202 -22.88 -2.41 33.71
N GLY A 1203 -22.56 -3.50 33.00
CA GLY A 1203 -22.62 -3.55 31.54
C GLY A 1203 -24.04 -3.47 30.98
N ILE A 1204 -25.04 -4.04 31.65
CA ILE A 1204 -26.46 -3.87 31.27
C ILE A 1204 -26.91 -2.44 31.52
N VAL A 1205 -26.65 -1.89 32.71
CA VAL A 1205 -27.03 -0.51 33.07
C VAL A 1205 -26.45 0.51 32.09
N ALA A 1206 -25.17 0.36 31.72
CA ALA A 1206 -24.54 1.24 30.73
C ALA A 1206 -25.13 1.11 29.30
N PHE A 1207 -25.73 -0.02 28.94
CA PHE A 1207 -26.47 -0.17 27.69
C PHE A 1207 -27.89 0.43 27.79
N GLU A 1208 -28.57 0.29 28.93
CA GLU A 1208 -29.86 0.95 29.19
C GLU A 1208 -29.73 2.48 29.18
N GLU A 1209 -28.70 3.04 29.81
CA GLU A 1209 -28.43 4.49 29.83
C GLU A 1209 -28.17 5.05 28.41
N ALA A 1210 -27.37 4.35 27.60
CA ALA A 1210 -27.11 4.73 26.21
C ALA A 1210 -28.35 4.57 25.31
N PHE A 1211 -29.22 3.60 25.61
CA PHE A 1211 -30.48 3.40 24.90
C PHE A 1211 -31.49 4.50 25.23
N GLU A 1212 -31.64 4.90 26.49
CA GLU A 1212 -32.50 6.03 26.89
C GLU A 1212 -31.99 7.37 26.33
N GLY A 1213 -30.67 7.59 26.28
CA GLY A 1213 -30.06 8.73 25.59
C GLY A 1213 -30.43 8.79 24.10
N LEU A 1214 -30.24 7.67 23.39
CA LEU A 1214 -30.68 7.45 22.01
C LEU A 1214 -32.19 7.72 21.81
N LEU A 1215 -33.06 7.20 22.68
CA LEU A 1215 -34.51 7.44 22.60
C LEU A 1215 -34.85 8.92 22.83
N SER A 1216 -34.18 9.60 23.74
CA SER A 1216 -34.35 11.04 23.98
C SER A 1216 -33.94 11.90 22.78
N VAL A 1217 -32.85 11.53 22.10
CA VAL A 1217 -32.40 12.19 20.85
C VAL A 1217 -33.44 12.00 19.73
N ILE A 1218 -34.06 10.83 19.63
CA ILE A 1218 -35.12 10.55 18.64
C ILE A 1218 -36.40 11.31 18.98
N ASP A 1219 -36.86 11.28 20.23
CA ASP A 1219 -38.05 12.01 20.69
C ASP A 1219 -37.91 13.53 20.46
N GLY A 1220 -36.73 14.08 20.78
CA GLY A 1220 -36.40 15.48 20.53
C GLY A 1220 -36.40 15.86 19.04
N LYS A 1221 -36.06 14.93 18.13
CA LYS A 1221 -36.10 15.16 16.67
C LYS A 1221 -37.52 15.02 16.10
N MET A 1222 -38.29 14.03 16.57
CA MET A 1222 -39.70 13.85 16.21
C MET A 1222 -40.57 15.01 16.70
N SER A 1223 -40.24 15.62 17.84
CA SER A 1223 -41.00 16.72 18.45
C SER A 1223 -40.69 18.12 17.91
N ASN A 1224 -39.59 18.32 17.16
CA ASN A 1224 -39.14 19.64 16.69
C ASN A 1224 -39.44 19.95 15.21
N THR A 1225 -40.27 19.15 14.52
CA THR A 1225 -40.52 19.26 13.06
C THR A 1225 -42.00 19.27 12.68
#